data_AF-A0A8B8JIJ0-F1
#
_entry.id   AF-A0A8B8JIJ0-F1
#
_cell.length_a   1.000
_cell.length_b   1.000
_cell.length_c   1.000
_cell.angle_alpha   90.00
_cell.angle_beta   90.00
_cell.angle_gamma   90.00
#
_symmetry.space_group_name_H-M   'P 1'
#
loop_
_entity.id
_entity.type
_entity.pdbx_description
1 polymer ?
#
loop_
_entity_poly.entity_id
_entity_poly.type
_entity_poly.pdbx_seq_one_letter_code
_entity_poly.pdbx_strand_id
1 'polypeptide(L)'
;MVYSSYGYASSMLMYESRKWGSPPLVIARGGFSGIFPDSSSDAYNLALNTSVPNVILWCDLQLTKDEAGICFPDLKLDNATDISFMYPARAKSYLVNGVPTKGWFSIDYNLTELTGVSLMQGVYTRSYSFDGNKYHILTVEEVIKLVKSPSVGLWLNVQNDAFTKERKLSTERYLLSLPTKVSYISSPDVAFLSRIKSVVRPRTTKLVFRFLEKNETEPATHQTYGSLLKNLKYIKTFSSGILVPKDYIWPVDHHLYLQPHTSLVSDAHREGLQVFVSDLVNDVPFSYNFSYDPLAECLSYIDNDEFSVDGVLSDFPITPSAAINCFHGLEKNATKQVETLVISKYGASGDYPACTDLAYKHAISDGADILDCPVQMSKDAIPFCLSSIDLTESTTVAKSKFRNLTTTIPEIKSGSGIYAFNLTWNEIKTLTPSILNPYEKFRLLRNPKFRNQGTFLNLSDFLSLTKGQTTGLLISIENAEKQGLSMITNVVLDALQKADYDKPGPQKIMIQSTHSSVLKIFKERTKYERVYKVDENIGDALDSAVVDIKAFADSVVIGKESVLPLTSTFLVNYTHTIARLKSFNLSVYVETFSNEFVSQAWDYYADAFVEINSFVMGAKVNGIITDFPKTADRYRKNRCLKQGNKNAYMNPVEPGRLLKQISQDYLPPPAPSLPILTDNNVTEPPLPAVSPAPTTA
;
A
#
# COMPACT_ATOMS: atom_id res chain seq x y z
N MET A 1 1.18 -24.25 43.58
CA MET A 1 1.52 -23.96 42.17
C MET A 1 0.23 -23.59 41.46
N VAL A 2 -0.02 -22.29 41.30
CA VAL A 2 -1.21 -21.74 40.63
C VAL A 2 -0.70 -21.05 39.37
N TYR A 3 -1.08 -21.56 38.20
CA TYR A 3 -0.75 -20.94 36.92
C TYR A 3 -1.76 -19.82 36.63
N SER A 4 -1.21 -18.64 36.34
CA SER A 4 -1.90 -17.39 36.06
C SER A 4 -2.62 -17.42 34.70
N SER A 5 -3.94 -17.23 34.72
CA SER A 5 -4.80 -17.00 33.56
C SER A 5 -5.04 -15.50 33.39
N TYR A 6 -4.05 -14.76 32.89
CA TYR A 6 -4.17 -13.32 32.59
C TYR A 6 -3.73 -13.04 31.14
N GLY A 7 -4.47 -13.58 30.17
CA GLY A 7 -4.24 -13.33 28.74
C GLY A 7 -5.49 -13.10 27.90
N TYR A 8 -6.67 -13.53 28.35
CA TYR A 8 -7.90 -13.52 27.54
C TYR A 8 -8.83 -12.33 27.80
N ALA A 9 -8.68 -11.61 28.92
CA ALA A 9 -9.62 -10.56 29.31
C ALA A 9 -9.42 -9.23 28.53
N SER A 10 -8.23 -8.99 27.97
CA SER A 10 -7.92 -7.67 27.37
C SER A 10 -8.47 -7.48 25.96
N SER A 11 -8.80 -8.56 25.24
CA SER A 11 -9.48 -8.44 23.94
C SER A 11 -10.99 -8.26 24.10
N MET A 12 -11.58 -8.71 25.22
CA MET A 12 -13.02 -8.69 25.43
C MET A 12 -13.56 -7.32 25.88
N LEU A 13 -12.74 -6.52 26.56
CA LEU A 13 -13.12 -5.20 27.11
C LEU A 13 -13.14 -4.05 26.09
N MET A 14 -12.74 -4.27 24.83
CA MET A 14 -12.84 -3.26 23.76
C MET A 14 -14.17 -3.33 22.97
N TYR A 15 -15.08 -4.26 23.30
CA TYR A 15 -16.26 -4.58 22.48
C TYR A 15 -17.62 -4.12 23.04
N GLU A 16 -17.66 -3.32 24.11
CA GLU A 16 -18.91 -2.98 24.81
C GLU A 16 -19.77 -1.88 24.17
N SER A 17 -19.43 -1.37 22.98
CA SER A 17 -20.28 -0.43 22.23
C SER A 17 -20.68 -0.96 20.85
N ARG A 18 -21.42 -2.08 20.79
CA ARG A 18 -21.89 -2.67 19.53
C ARG A 18 -23.28 -2.16 19.13
N LYS A 19 -23.40 -1.66 17.88
CA LYS A 19 -24.66 -1.70 17.11
C LYS A 19 -24.75 -2.94 16.20
N TRP A 20 -23.64 -3.67 15.96
CA TRP A 20 -23.54 -4.83 15.05
C TRP A 20 -22.58 -5.89 15.66
N GLY A 21 -22.76 -7.17 15.33
CA GLY A 21 -22.27 -8.37 16.06
C GLY A 21 -20.76 -8.61 16.23
N SER A 22 -20.31 -9.86 16.10
CA SER A 22 -18.90 -10.28 16.29
C SER A 22 -17.93 -9.60 15.31
N PRO A 23 -16.61 -9.52 15.62
CA PRO A 23 -15.64 -8.87 14.73
C PRO A 23 -15.60 -9.59 13.38
N PRO A 24 -15.41 -8.86 12.26
CA PRO A 24 -15.28 -9.48 10.94
C PRO A 24 -14.14 -10.50 10.91
N LEU A 25 -14.30 -11.54 10.10
CA LEU A 25 -13.29 -12.59 9.91
C LEU A 25 -12.27 -12.19 8.86
N VAL A 26 -11.01 -12.57 9.08
CA VAL A 26 -9.95 -12.50 8.05
C VAL A 26 -9.83 -13.87 7.40
N ILE A 27 -9.97 -13.92 6.08
CA ILE A 27 -9.91 -15.14 5.29
C ILE A 27 -8.75 -14.99 4.29
N ALA A 28 -7.75 -15.85 4.40
CA ALA A 28 -6.51 -15.80 3.62
C ALA A 28 -6.64 -16.67 2.36
N ARG A 29 -6.87 -16.04 1.19
CA ARG A 29 -7.09 -16.70 -0.10
C ARG A 29 -5.85 -17.47 -0.53
N GLY A 30 -5.88 -18.81 -0.44
CA GLY A 30 -4.71 -19.64 -0.72
C GLY A 30 -3.54 -19.38 0.22
N GLY A 31 -3.82 -18.87 1.43
CA GLY A 31 -2.80 -18.32 2.33
C GLY A 31 -2.45 -16.87 1.98
N PHE A 32 -1.15 -16.55 1.94
CA PHE A 32 -0.63 -15.24 1.54
C PHE A 32 -0.21 -15.28 0.05
N SER A 33 -1.19 -15.55 -0.82
CA SER A 33 -1.02 -15.69 -2.28
C SER A 33 -0.59 -14.39 -2.97
N GLY A 34 -0.67 -13.25 -2.28
CA GLY A 34 -0.08 -11.97 -2.70
C GLY A 34 1.44 -11.99 -2.86
N ILE A 35 2.13 -12.98 -2.26
CA ILE A 35 3.59 -13.09 -2.26
C ILE A 35 4.07 -14.42 -2.82
N PHE A 36 3.54 -15.53 -2.31
CA PHE A 36 3.93 -16.88 -2.72
C PHE A 36 2.95 -17.46 -3.74
N PRO A 37 3.35 -18.51 -4.49
CA PRO A 37 2.40 -19.32 -5.25
C PRO A 37 1.22 -19.73 -4.36
N ASP A 38 0.00 -19.55 -4.87
CA ASP A 38 -1.23 -19.82 -4.14
C ASP A 38 -1.24 -21.25 -3.57
N SER A 39 -1.72 -21.39 -2.33
CA SER A 39 -1.88 -22.68 -1.66
C SER A 39 -0.57 -23.45 -1.44
N SER A 40 0.59 -22.80 -1.61
CA SER A 40 1.88 -23.34 -1.19
C SER A 40 2.02 -23.38 0.34
N SER A 41 2.94 -24.21 0.83
CA SER A 41 3.25 -24.28 2.27
C SER A 41 3.64 -22.92 2.85
N ASP A 42 4.41 -22.13 2.10
CA ASP A 42 4.91 -20.84 2.57
C ASP A 42 3.84 -19.75 2.49
N ALA A 43 2.91 -19.82 1.52
CA ALA A 43 1.73 -18.95 1.51
C ALA A 43 0.90 -19.16 2.79
N TYR A 44 0.55 -20.40 3.14
CA TYR A 44 -0.22 -20.68 4.36
C TYR A 44 0.55 -20.32 5.63
N ASN A 45 1.85 -20.64 5.71
CA ASN A 45 2.66 -20.33 6.87
C ASN A 45 2.84 -18.81 7.06
N LEU A 46 3.03 -18.05 5.98
CA LEU A 46 3.12 -16.59 6.07
C LEU A 46 1.80 -16.01 6.60
N ALA A 47 0.65 -16.43 6.05
CA ALA A 47 -0.66 -16.00 6.54
C ALA A 47 -0.86 -16.28 8.03
N LEU A 48 -0.50 -17.47 8.51
CA LEU A 48 -0.56 -17.82 9.94
C LEU A 48 0.36 -16.95 10.81
N ASN A 49 1.51 -16.57 10.27
CA ASN A 49 2.53 -15.80 11.00
C ASN A 49 2.27 -14.30 11.02
N THR A 50 1.51 -13.75 10.06
CA THR A 50 1.35 -12.30 9.89
C THR A 50 -0.09 -11.82 9.98
N SER A 51 -1.04 -12.68 10.35
CA SER A 51 -2.47 -12.32 10.44
C SER A 51 -3.00 -12.38 11.87
N VAL A 52 -4.28 -12.08 12.05
CA VAL A 52 -4.98 -12.29 13.32
C VAL A 52 -4.93 -13.76 13.77
N PRO A 53 -4.92 -14.05 15.09
CA PRO A 53 -4.81 -15.43 15.60
C PRO A 53 -5.94 -16.38 15.20
N ASN A 54 -7.09 -15.84 14.78
CA ASN A 54 -8.26 -16.57 14.31
C ASN A 54 -8.46 -16.50 12.78
N VAL A 55 -7.38 -16.29 12.03
CA VAL A 55 -7.42 -16.30 10.57
C VAL A 55 -8.00 -17.62 10.04
N ILE A 56 -8.76 -17.52 8.95
CA ILE A 56 -9.32 -18.67 8.23
C ILE A 56 -8.47 -18.90 6.98
N LEU A 57 -7.93 -20.12 6.83
CA LEU A 57 -7.22 -20.50 5.63
C LEU A 57 -8.23 -20.91 4.56
N TRP A 58 -8.11 -20.35 3.36
CA TRP A 58 -8.96 -20.69 2.21
C TRP A 58 -8.26 -21.67 1.28
N CYS A 59 -8.99 -22.69 0.86
CA CYS A 59 -8.55 -23.69 -0.09
C CYS A 59 -9.63 -23.88 -1.16
N ASP A 60 -9.27 -23.63 -2.42
CA ASP A 60 -10.09 -24.01 -3.58
C ASP A 60 -9.95 -25.52 -3.82
N LEU A 61 -11.00 -26.27 -3.45
CA LEU A 61 -10.99 -27.73 -3.47
C LEU A 61 -11.19 -28.25 -4.89
N GLN A 62 -10.26 -29.12 -5.32
CA GLN A 62 -10.41 -29.95 -6.51
C GLN A 62 -10.11 -31.41 -6.18
N LEU A 63 -10.70 -32.33 -6.96
CA LEU A 63 -10.44 -33.76 -6.83
C LEU A 63 -9.50 -34.25 -7.92
N THR A 64 -8.55 -35.09 -7.53
CA THR A 64 -7.74 -35.90 -8.45
C THR A 64 -8.55 -37.09 -8.97
N LYS A 65 -7.99 -37.79 -9.97
CA LYS A 65 -8.59 -38.99 -10.57
C LYS A 65 -8.87 -40.10 -9.54
N ASP A 66 -8.02 -40.21 -8.53
CA ASP A 66 -8.10 -41.17 -7.43
C ASP A 66 -8.83 -40.61 -6.19
N GLU A 67 -9.66 -39.58 -6.37
CA GLU A 67 -10.54 -38.97 -5.35
C GLU A 67 -9.81 -38.32 -4.16
N ALA A 68 -8.52 -37.97 -4.31
CA ALA A 68 -7.83 -37.13 -3.33
C ALA A 68 -8.18 -35.65 -3.53
N GLY A 69 -8.37 -34.90 -2.44
CA GLY A 69 -8.64 -33.47 -2.50
C GLY A 69 -7.38 -32.63 -2.39
N ILE A 70 -7.20 -31.73 -3.35
CA ILE A 70 -6.10 -30.78 -3.42
C ILE A 70 -6.61 -29.35 -3.28
N CYS A 71 -5.75 -28.46 -2.77
CA CYS A 71 -5.98 -27.02 -2.75
C CYS A 71 -5.31 -26.38 -3.96
N PHE A 72 -6.12 -25.89 -4.90
CA PHE A 72 -5.61 -25.28 -6.14
C PHE A 72 -6.62 -24.27 -6.74
N PRO A 73 -6.18 -23.03 -7.05
CA PRO A 73 -7.08 -21.88 -7.28
C PRO A 73 -7.80 -21.89 -8.63
N ASP A 74 -7.37 -22.70 -9.60
CA ASP A 74 -7.88 -22.64 -10.98
C ASP A 74 -8.20 -24.03 -11.52
N LEU A 75 -9.27 -24.19 -12.28
CA LEU A 75 -9.65 -25.49 -12.86
C LEU A 75 -8.54 -26.12 -13.73
N LYS A 76 -7.76 -25.27 -14.41
CA LYS A 76 -6.61 -25.65 -15.23
C LYS A 76 -5.33 -25.58 -14.40
N LEU A 77 -4.69 -26.72 -14.19
CA LEU A 77 -3.42 -26.83 -13.48
C LEU A 77 -2.32 -25.98 -14.13
N ASP A 78 -2.33 -25.82 -15.45
CA ASP A 78 -1.35 -25.00 -16.20
C ASP A 78 -1.41 -23.50 -15.92
N ASN A 79 -2.42 -23.00 -15.18
CA ASN A 79 -2.50 -21.58 -14.82
C ASN A 79 -1.63 -21.21 -13.61
N ALA A 80 -1.24 -22.17 -12.77
CA ALA A 80 -0.43 -21.91 -11.57
C ALA A 80 0.50 -23.09 -11.24
N THR A 81 0.91 -23.87 -12.24
CA THR A 81 1.92 -24.93 -12.10
C THR A 81 2.79 -25.07 -13.34
N ASP A 82 3.89 -25.82 -13.21
CA ASP A 82 4.77 -26.23 -14.30
C ASP A 82 4.26 -27.46 -15.12
N ILE A 83 3.01 -27.90 -14.90
CA ILE A 83 2.49 -29.17 -15.44
C ILE A 83 2.55 -29.29 -16.97
N SER A 84 2.46 -28.16 -17.68
CA SER A 84 2.54 -28.12 -19.15
C SER A 84 3.92 -28.51 -19.66
N PHE A 85 4.98 -28.28 -18.87
CA PHE A 85 6.34 -28.74 -19.16
C PHE A 85 6.56 -30.18 -18.73
N MET A 86 5.95 -30.61 -17.63
CA MET A 86 6.07 -31.99 -17.12
C MET A 86 5.31 -33.00 -17.98
N TYR A 87 4.15 -32.60 -18.53
CA TYR A 87 3.29 -33.47 -19.33
C TYR A 87 2.78 -32.80 -20.61
N PRO A 88 3.66 -32.35 -21.54
CA PRO A 88 3.29 -31.52 -22.70
C PRO A 88 2.25 -32.17 -23.63
N ALA A 89 2.26 -33.50 -23.73
CA ALA A 89 1.35 -34.26 -24.59
C ALA A 89 0.02 -34.66 -23.91
N ARG A 90 -0.21 -34.28 -22.64
CA ARG A 90 -1.39 -34.70 -21.86
C ARG A 90 -2.44 -33.60 -21.65
N ALA A 91 -2.33 -32.47 -22.35
CA ALA A 91 -3.42 -31.51 -22.42
C ALA A 91 -4.69 -32.18 -22.98
N LYS A 92 -5.83 -31.94 -22.35
CA LYS A 92 -7.14 -32.39 -22.83
C LYS A 92 -8.05 -31.20 -23.06
N SER A 93 -9.08 -31.43 -23.87
CA SER A 93 -10.16 -30.46 -24.07
C SER A 93 -11.43 -31.00 -23.45
N TYR A 94 -12.04 -30.22 -22.57
CA TYR A 94 -13.33 -30.50 -21.97
C TYR A 94 -14.32 -29.37 -22.20
N LEU A 95 -15.62 -29.68 -22.14
CA LEU A 95 -16.65 -28.66 -22.05
C LEU A 95 -16.80 -28.27 -20.59
N VAL A 96 -16.40 -27.06 -20.24
CA VAL A 96 -16.60 -26.49 -18.90
C VAL A 96 -17.69 -25.46 -19.03
N ASN A 97 -18.85 -25.70 -18.40
CA ASN A 97 -20.04 -24.85 -18.53
C ASN A 97 -20.42 -24.58 -20.00
N GLY A 98 -20.28 -25.59 -20.87
CA GLY A 98 -20.57 -25.50 -22.30
C GLY A 98 -19.47 -24.88 -23.17
N VAL A 99 -18.38 -24.38 -22.57
CA VAL A 99 -17.25 -23.79 -23.30
C VAL A 99 -16.13 -24.82 -23.49
N PRO A 100 -15.63 -25.05 -24.72
CA PRO A 100 -14.43 -25.86 -24.93
C PRO A 100 -13.21 -25.23 -24.27
N THR A 101 -12.71 -25.87 -23.22
CA THR A 101 -11.54 -25.47 -22.44
C THR A 101 -10.45 -26.51 -22.61
N LYS A 102 -9.31 -26.09 -23.16
CA LYS A 102 -8.11 -26.93 -23.30
C LYS A 102 -7.13 -26.63 -22.16
N GLY A 103 -6.60 -27.66 -21.52
CA GLY A 103 -5.63 -27.52 -20.43
C GLY A 103 -5.31 -28.84 -19.75
N TRP A 104 -4.72 -28.76 -18.57
CA TRP A 104 -4.44 -29.90 -17.69
C TRP A 104 -5.38 -29.85 -16.51
N PHE A 105 -6.12 -30.93 -16.26
CA PHE A 105 -7.13 -30.97 -15.22
C PHE A 105 -6.75 -31.99 -14.14
N SER A 106 -6.92 -31.62 -12.87
CA SER A 106 -6.61 -32.49 -11.71
C SER A 106 -7.25 -33.88 -11.80
N ILE A 107 -8.47 -33.96 -12.30
CA ILE A 107 -9.24 -35.19 -12.55
C ILE A 107 -8.58 -36.19 -13.54
N ASP A 108 -7.55 -35.78 -14.28
CA ASP A 108 -6.84 -36.63 -15.25
C ASP A 108 -5.61 -37.34 -14.69
N TYR A 109 -5.25 -37.02 -13.45
CA TYR A 109 -4.04 -37.47 -12.78
C TYR A 109 -4.39 -38.06 -11.43
N ASN A 110 -3.74 -39.17 -11.06
CA ASN A 110 -3.70 -39.61 -9.67
C ASN A 110 -2.82 -38.65 -8.85
N LEU A 111 -3.04 -38.55 -7.54
CA LEU A 111 -2.24 -37.67 -6.68
C LEU A 111 -0.73 -37.95 -6.79
N THR A 112 -0.34 -39.22 -6.92
CA THR A 112 1.07 -39.63 -7.10
C THR A 112 1.69 -39.12 -8.39
N GLU A 113 0.89 -38.91 -9.45
CA GLU A 113 1.39 -38.32 -10.70
C GLU A 113 1.65 -36.82 -10.54
N LEU A 114 0.91 -36.14 -9.64
CA LEU A 114 1.07 -34.71 -9.37
C LEU A 114 2.20 -34.39 -8.39
N THR A 115 2.82 -35.38 -7.75
CA THR A 115 3.90 -35.15 -6.77
C THR A 115 5.13 -34.46 -7.39
N GLY A 116 5.37 -34.64 -8.69
CA GLY A 116 6.45 -33.98 -9.42
C GLY A 116 6.10 -32.63 -10.03
N VAL A 117 4.85 -32.16 -9.88
CA VAL A 117 4.36 -30.90 -10.43
C VAL A 117 4.51 -29.81 -9.37
N SER A 118 5.14 -28.69 -9.75
CA SER A 118 5.41 -27.56 -8.86
C SER A 118 4.38 -26.46 -9.05
N LEU A 119 3.92 -25.87 -7.96
CA LEU A 119 3.17 -24.61 -7.96
C LEU A 119 4.05 -23.47 -8.48
N MET A 120 3.42 -22.57 -9.24
CA MET A 120 4.03 -21.37 -9.80
C MET A 120 3.13 -20.16 -9.53
N GLN A 121 3.68 -18.96 -9.62
CA GLN A 121 2.92 -17.72 -9.52
C GLN A 121 1.95 -17.59 -10.71
N GLY A 122 0.65 -17.68 -10.43
CA GLY A 122 -0.41 -17.55 -11.45
C GLY A 122 -0.75 -16.11 -11.83
N VAL A 123 -0.31 -15.12 -11.04
CA VAL A 123 -0.50 -13.69 -11.32
C VAL A 123 0.83 -13.11 -11.83
N TYR A 124 0.95 -12.95 -13.15
CA TYR A 124 2.21 -12.55 -13.81
C TYR A 124 2.76 -11.18 -13.41
N THR A 125 1.98 -10.32 -12.74
CA THR A 125 2.47 -9.05 -12.18
C THR A 125 3.15 -9.21 -10.83
N ARG A 126 2.98 -10.35 -10.15
CA ARG A 126 3.68 -10.71 -8.90
C ARG A 126 5.04 -11.35 -9.21
N SER A 127 5.92 -11.39 -8.22
CA SER A 127 7.25 -11.96 -8.39
C SER A 127 7.22 -13.47 -8.66
N TYR A 128 7.94 -13.91 -9.70
CA TYR A 128 8.20 -15.32 -10.00
C TYR A 128 9.38 -15.90 -9.19
N SER A 129 10.04 -15.09 -8.35
CA SER A 129 11.25 -15.52 -7.62
C SER A 129 11.04 -16.76 -6.75
N PHE A 130 9.79 -17.06 -6.35
CA PHE A 130 9.47 -18.22 -5.52
C PHE A 130 9.09 -19.48 -6.32
N ASP A 131 8.96 -19.41 -7.65
CA ASP A 131 8.62 -20.55 -8.49
C ASP A 131 9.72 -21.63 -8.44
N GLY A 132 10.97 -21.20 -8.28
CA GLY A 132 12.13 -22.07 -8.14
C GLY A 132 12.16 -22.89 -6.85
N ASN A 133 11.27 -22.65 -5.90
CA ASN A 133 11.22 -23.38 -4.63
C ASN A 133 10.57 -24.76 -4.78
N LYS A 134 9.93 -25.04 -5.93
CA LYS A 134 9.31 -26.33 -6.25
C LYS A 134 8.30 -26.78 -5.19
N TYR A 135 7.43 -25.87 -4.76
CA TYR A 135 6.33 -26.21 -3.84
C TYR A 135 5.41 -27.23 -4.51
N HIS A 136 5.14 -28.35 -3.86
CA HIS A 136 4.16 -29.31 -4.37
C HIS A 136 2.73 -28.83 -4.12
N ILE A 137 1.78 -29.34 -4.90
CA ILE A 137 0.35 -29.11 -4.68
C ILE A 137 -0.06 -29.76 -3.35
N LEU A 138 -0.55 -28.97 -2.39
CA LEU A 138 -0.98 -29.47 -1.10
C LEU A 138 -2.35 -30.15 -1.17
N THR A 139 -2.48 -31.26 -0.45
CA THR A 139 -3.77 -31.88 -0.13
C THR A 139 -4.53 -31.11 0.95
N VAL A 140 -5.86 -31.23 1.00
CA VAL A 140 -6.65 -30.62 2.09
C VAL A 140 -6.20 -31.18 3.45
N GLU A 141 -5.88 -32.46 3.52
CA GLU A 141 -5.39 -33.11 4.74
C GLU A 141 -4.07 -32.52 5.24
N GLU A 142 -3.17 -32.11 4.34
CA GLU A 142 -1.96 -31.36 4.69
C GLU A 142 -2.30 -29.97 5.22
N VAL A 143 -3.23 -29.25 4.62
CA VAL A 143 -3.67 -27.94 5.12
C VAL A 143 -4.37 -28.05 6.48
N ILE A 144 -5.19 -29.09 6.71
CA ILE A 144 -5.80 -29.38 8.02
C ILE A 144 -4.73 -29.55 9.12
N LYS A 145 -3.56 -30.12 8.80
CA LYS A 145 -2.45 -30.26 9.75
C LYS A 145 -1.81 -28.92 10.13
N LEU A 146 -1.96 -27.88 9.30
CA LEU A 146 -1.53 -26.50 9.63
C LEU A 146 -2.49 -25.83 10.62
N VAL A 147 -3.77 -26.23 10.62
CA VAL A 147 -4.82 -25.75 11.54
C VAL A 147 -4.68 -26.41 12.94
N LYS A 148 -3.57 -26.10 13.62
CA LYS A 148 -3.21 -26.66 14.93
C LYS A 148 -4.00 -26.03 16.08
N SER A 149 -4.31 -24.74 15.99
CA SER A 149 -5.07 -23.98 16.99
C SER A 149 -6.57 -24.10 16.74
N PRO A 150 -7.42 -24.28 17.77
CA PRO A 150 -8.89 -24.25 17.63
C PRO A 150 -9.45 -22.92 17.09
N SER A 151 -8.69 -21.83 17.22
CA SER A 151 -9.09 -20.51 16.75
C SER A 151 -8.89 -20.32 15.24
N VAL A 152 -8.00 -21.09 14.63
CA VAL A 152 -7.73 -21.04 13.18
C VAL A 152 -8.79 -21.89 12.48
N GLY A 153 -9.39 -21.35 11.42
CA GLY A 153 -10.41 -22.04 10.62
C GLY A 153 -9.88 -22.53 9.28
N LEU A 154 -10.63 -23.45 8.67
CA LEU A 154 -10.45 -23.85 7.27
C LEU A 154 -11.74 -23.58 6.49
N TRP A 155 -11.59 -22.96 5.33
CA TRP A 155 -12.63 -22.68 4.36
C TRP A 155 -12.35 -23.45 3.08
N LEU A 156 -13.28 -24.33 2.68
CA LEU A 156 -13.20 -25.06 1.42
C LEU A 156 -14.14 -24.45 0.39
N ASN A 157 -13.63 -24.03 -0.76
CA ASN A 157 -14.44 -23.54 -1.87
C ASN A 157 -14.53 -24.59 -2.98
N VAL A 158 -15.74 -25.00 -3.31
CA VAL A 158 -16.05 -25.97 -4.37
C VAL A 158 -16.61 -25.22 -5.58
N GLN A 159 -15.75 -24.91 -6.55
CA GLN A 159 -16.15 -24.05 -7.67
C GLN A 159 -16.82 -24.82 -8.83
N ASN A 160 -16.33 -26.02 -9.14
CA ASN A 160 -16.65 -26.74 -10.37
C ASN A 160 -17.25 -28.14 -10.07
N ASP A 161 -18.25 -28.19 -9.20
CA ASP A 161 -18.86 -29.45 -8.77
C ASP A 161 -19.51 -30.22 -9.93
N ALA A 162 -20.28 -29.53 -10.79
CA ALA A 162 -20.89 -30.13 -11.97
C ALA A 162 -19.85 -30.84 -12.88
N PHE A 163 -18.72 -30.17 -13.16
CA PHE A 163 -17.62 -30.72 -13.93
C PHE A 163 -17.01 -31.97 -13.28
N THR A 164 -16.83 -31.95 -11.97
CA THR A 164 -16.31 -33.08 -11.18
C THR A 164 -17.28 -34.28 -11.23
N LYS A 165 -18.59 -34.01 -11.12
CA LYS A 165 -19.65 -35.02 -11.12
C LYS A 165 -19.83 -35.70 -12.47
N GLU A 166 -19.71 -34.97 -13.58
CA GLU A 166 -19.70 -35.54 -14.93
C GLU A 166 -18.61 -36.61 -15.12
N ARG A 167 -17.57 -36.57 -14.28
CA ARG A 167 -16.45 -37.51 -14.27
C ARG A 167 -16.59 -38.61 -13.23
N LYS A 168 -17.78 -38.75 -12.65
CA LYS A 168 -18.15 -39.77 -11.66
C LYS A 168 -17.35 -39.68 -10.36
N LEU A 169 -16.76 -38.52 -10.07
CA LEU A 169 -16.15 -38.20 -8.78
C LEU A 169 -17.22 -37.52 -7.90
N SER A 170 -17.14 -37.70 -6.59
CA SER A 170 -18.09 -37.11 -5.63
C SER A 170 -17.37 -36.26 -4.59
N THR A 171 -17.52 -34.94 -4.72
CA THR A 171 -17.07 -33.96 -3.74
C THR A 171 -17.73 -34.20 -2.39
N GLU A 172 -19.00 -34.60 -2.34
CA GLU A 172 -19.73 -34.83 -1.10
C GLU A 172 -19.13 -36.01 -0.30
N ARG A 173 -18.78 -37.10 -0.99
CA ARG A 173 -18.12 -38.25 -0.36
C ARG A 173 -16.74 -37.89 0.17
N TYR A 174 -15.98 -37.09 -0.58
CA TYR A 174 -14.68 -36.59 -0.11
C TYR A 174 -14.85 -35.70 1.13
N LEU A 175 -15.77 -34.74 1.11
CA LEU A 175 -16.02 -33.86 2.27
C LEU A 175 -16.44 -34.64 3.53
N LEU A 176 -17.15 -35.76 3.36
CA LEU A 176 -17.53 -36.67 4.44
C LEU A 176 -16.37 -37.50 5.00
N SER A 177 -15.32 -37.75 4.21
CA SER A 177 -14.16 -38.52 4.66
C SER A 177 -13.18 -37.68 5.49
N LEU A 178 -13.28 -36.34 5.41
CA LEU A 178 -12.39 -35.44 6.12
C LEU A 178 -12.52 -35.57 7.65
N PRO A 179 -11.40 -35.49 8.40
CA PRO A 179 -11.35 -35.70 9.86
C PRO A 179 -11.98 -34.58 10.72
N THR A 180 -12.94 -33.82 10.19
CA THR A 180 -13.83 -32.84 10.88
C THR A 180 -13.29 -31.48 11.35
N LYS A 181 -12.44 -30.80 10.56
CA LYS A 181 -12.01 -29.40 10.81
C LYS A 181 -12.32 -28.43 9.67
N VAL A 182 -13.56 -28.41 9.17
CA VAL A 182 -13.97 -27.44 8.13
C VAL A 182 -14.99 -26.47 8.71
N SER A 183 -14.61 -25.20 8.83
CA SER A 183 -15.42 -24.13 9.38
C SER A 183 -16.44 -23.63 8.36
N TYR A 184 -16.04 -23.55 7.10
CA TYR A 184 -16.86 -23.03 6.01
C TYR A 184 -16.72 -23.87 4.75
N ILE A 185 -17.83 -24.04 4.03
CA ILE A 185 -17.85 -24.58 2.68
C ILE A 185 -18.60 -23.59 1.80
N SER A 186 -17.97 -23.13 0.72
CA SER A 186 -18.61 -22.29 -0.28
C SER A 186 -18.71 -22.94 -1.63
N SER A 187 -19.68 -22.49 -2.42
CA SER A 187 -19.78 -22.83 -3.83
C SER A 187 -20.64 -21.80 -4.56
N PRO A 188 -20.35 -21.54 -5.85
CA PRO A 188 -21.26 -20.80 -6.70
C PRO A 188 -22.42 -21.66 -7.26
N ASP A 189 -22.42 -22.98 -7.04
CA ASP A 189 -23.44 -23.91 -7.52
C ASP A 189 -24.56 -24.12 -6.48
N VAL A 190 -25.78 -23.71 -6.84
CA VAL A 190 -26.97 -23.83 -5.97
C VAL A 190 -27.35 -25.29 -5.75
N ALA A 191 -27.24 -26.13 -6.78
CA ALA A 191 -27.55 -27.55 -6.68
C ALA A 191 -26.55 -28.26 -5.77
N PHE A 192 -25.26 -27.89 -5.78
CA PHE A 192 -24.28 -28.44 -4.85
C PHE A 192 -24.60 -28.07 -3.39
N LEU A 193 -24.79 -26.79 -3.09
CA LEU A 193 -25.09 -26.35 -1.72
C LEU A 193 -26.39 -26.95 -1.19
N SER A 194 -27.40 -27.08 -2.05
CA SER A 194 -28.67 -27.72 -1.69
C SER A 194 -28.51 -29.19 -1.33
N ARG A 195 -27.61 -29.93 -2.00
CA ARG A 195 -27.31 -31.34 -1.70
C ARG A 195 -26.47 -31.49 -0.44
N ILE A 196 -25.39 -30.72 -0.29
CA ILE A 196 -24.45 -30.89 0.83
C ILE A 196 -25.07 -30.45 2.17
N LYS A 197 -26.11 -29.60 2.16
CA LYS A 197 -26.80 -29.12 3.37
C LYS A 197 -27.31 -30.24 4.28
N SER A 198 -27.79 -31.36 3.72
CA SER A 198 -28.26 -32.51 4.52
C SER A 198 -27.11 -33.35 5.09
N VAL A 199 -25.89 -33.13 4.60
CA VAL A 199 -24.70 -33.91 4.90
C VAL A 199 -23.85 -33.23 5.98
N VAL A 200 -23.71 -31.91 5.91
CA VAL A 200 -22.87 -31.13 6.85
C VAL A 200 -23.63 -30.81 8.14
N ARG A 201 -22.88 -30.66 9.25
CA ARG A 201 -23.43 -30.24 10.54
C ARG A 201 -23.44 -28.71 10.63
N PRO A 202 -24.61 -28.02 10.62
CA PRO A 202 -24.66 -26.55 10.56
C PRO A 202 -24.08 -25.83 11.79
N ARG A 203 -23.90 -26.56 12.91
CA ARG A 203 -23.28 -26.04 14.13
C ARG A 203 -21.77 -25.88 13.99
N THR A 204 -21.13 -26.72 13.17
CA THR A 204 -19.66 -26.74 13.00
C THR A 204 -19.22 -26.19 11.65
N THR A 205 -20.05 -26.35 10.62
CA THR A 205 -19.71 -25.96 9.25
C THR A 205 -20.80 -25.07 8.69
N LYS A 206 -20.43 -23.87 8.24
CA LYS A 206 -21.34 -22.92 7.58
C LYS A 206 -21.26 -23.09 6.08
N LEU A 207 -22.42 -23.14 5.43
CA LEU A 207 -22.51 -23.08 3.98
C LEU A 207 -22.60 -21.64 3.52
N VAL A 208 -21.85 -21.28 2.48
CA VAL A 208 -21.78 -19.92 1.93
C VAL A 208 -21.98 -19.96 0.42
N PHE A 209 -22.94 -19.19 -0.07
CA PHE A 209 -23.18 -19.06 -1.50
C PHE A 209 -22.25 -18.01 -2.09
N ARG A 210 -21.40 -18.42 -3.02
CA ARG A 210 -20.43 -17.52 -3.66
C ARG A 210 -21.04 -16.94 -4.93
N PHE A 211 -21.08 -15.61 -5.01
CA PHE A 211 -21.45 -14.91 -6.23
C PHE A 211 -20.26 -14.79 -7.16
N LEU A 212 -20.51 -14.91 -8.47
CA LEU A 212 -19.57 -14.56 -9.54
C LEU A 212 -19.96 -13.19 -10.12
N GLU A 213 -19.60 -12.87 -11.36
CA GLU A 213 -20.03 -11.61 -11.97
C GLU A 213 -21.56 -11.54 -12.10
N LYS A 214 -22.13 -10.32 -12.02
CA LYS A 214 -23.58 -10.10 -12.00
C LYS A 214 -24.30 -10.66 -13.23
N ASN A 215 -23.61 -10.72 -14.37
CA ASN A 215 -24.14 -11.17 -15.65
C ASN A 215 -23.88 -12.66 -15.92
N GLU A 216 -23.04 -13.32 -15.13
CA GLU A 216 -22.84 -14.76 -15.23
C GLU A 216 -24.10 -15.51 -14.80
N THR A 217 -24.34 -16.66 -15.45
CA THR A 217 -25.52 -17.49 -15.21
C THR A 217 -25.18 -18.63 -14.27
N GLU A 218 -25.96 -18.77 -13.20
CA GLU A 218 -25.86 -19.90 -12.29
C GLU A 218 -26.47 -21.17 -12.96
N PRO A 219 -25.72 -22.29 -13.03
CA PRO A 219 -26.10 -23.43 -13.86
C PRO A 219 -27.43 -24.11 -13.49
N ALA A 220 -27.79 -24.19 -12.21
CA ALA A 220 -28.94 -24.97 -11.76
C ALA A 220 -30.27 -24.21 -11.89
N THR A 221 -30.24 -22.90 -11.68
CA THR A 221 -31.42 -22.03 -11.68
C THR A 221 -31.64 -21.33 -13.02
N HIS A 222 -30.62 -21.33 -13.91
CA HIS A 222 -30.60 -20.58 -15.16
C HIS A 222 -30.85 -19.07 -14.98
N GLN A 223 -30.60 -18.55 -13.78
CA GLN A 223 -30.69 -17.12 -13.47
C GLN A 223 -29.29 -16.53 -13.39
N THR A 224 -29.17 -15.24 -13.67
CA THR A 224 -27.91 -14.54 -13.43
C THR A 224 -27.66 -14.36 -11.94
N TYR A 225 -26.40 -14.30 -11.51
CA TYR A 225 -26.05 -14.01 -10.11
C TYR A 225 -26.66 -12.68 -9.64
N GLY A 226 -26.70 -11.65 -10.51
CA GLY A 226 -27.37 -10.39 -10.20
C GLY A 226 -28.89 -10.52 -10.01
N SER A 227 -29.53 -11.51 -10.64
CA SER A 227 -30.96 -11.81 -10.44
C SER A 227 -31.19 -12.58 -9.13
N LEU A 228 -30.35 -13.58 -8.84
CA LEU A 228 -30.39 -14.35 -7.59
C LEU A 228 -30.20 -13.46 -6.36
N LEU A 229 -29.34 -12.43 -6.45
CA LEU A 229 -29.11 -11.46 -5.38
C LEU A 229 -30.39 -10.81 -4.88
N LYS A 230 -31.39 -10.61 -5.76
CA LYS A 230 -32.68 -9.99 -5.41
C LYS A 230 -33.59 -10.90 -4.58
N ASN A 231 -33.23 -12.17 -4.41
CA ASN A 231 -34.02 -13.16 -3.68
C ASN A 231 -33.20 -13.81 -2.55
N LEU A 232 -32.75 -12.99 -1.59
CA LEU A 232 -31.98 -13.44 -0.44
C LEU A 232 -32.72 -14.48 0.42
N LYS A 233 -34.05 -14.40 0.49
CA LYS A 233 -34.89 -15.40 1.17
C LYS A 233 -34.77 -16.79 0.55
N TYR A 234 -34.69 -16.89 -0.78
CA TYR A 234 -34.41 -18.15 -1.46
C TYR A 234 -33.00 -18.66 -1.12
N ILE A 235 -31.98 -17.79 -1.16
CA ILE A 235 -30.60 -18.16 -0.81
C ILE A 235 -30.50 -18.69 0.62
N LYS A 236 -31.25 -18.08 1.55
CA LYS A 236 -31.32 -18.51 2.95
C LYS A 236 -31.84 -19.94 3.12
N THR A 237 -32.56 -20.49 2.14
CA THR A 237 -33.04 -21.88 2.20
C THR A 237 -31.91 -22.91 2.11
N PHE A 238 -30.76 -22.57 1.52
CA PHE A 238 -29.62 -23.49 1.37
C PHE A 238 -28.30 -22.98 1.95
N SER A 239 -28.20 -21.68 2.26
CA SER A 239 -26.96 -21.06 2.73
C SER A 239 -27.10 -20.38 4.10
N SER A 240 -25.98 -20.30 4.83
CA SER A 240 -25.84 -19.50 6.06
C SER A 240 -25.24 -18.12 5.81
N GLY A 241 -24.62 -17.90 4.64
CA GLY A 241 -24.08 -16.60 4.25
C GLY A 241 -23.86 -16.48 2.75
N ILE A 242 -23.36 -15.33 2.33
CA ILE A 242 -23.00 -15.03 0.94
C ILE A 242 -21.56 -14.53 0.89
N LEU A 243 -20.81 -14.89 -0.14
CA LEU A 243 -19.52 -14.31 -0.48
C LEU A 243 -19.68 -13.56 -1.80
N VAL A 244 -19.44 -12.26 -1.80
CA VAL A 244 -19.69 -11.40 -2.96
C VAL A 244 -18.43 -10.62 -3.37
N PRO A 245 -18.20 -10.44 -4.69
CA PRO A 245 -17.24 -9.47 -5.18
C PRO A 245 -17.53 -8.07 -4.64
N LYS A 246 -16.47 -7.29 -4.39
CA LYS A 246 -16.57 -6.00 -3.70
C LYS A 246 -17.51 -4.99 -4.37
N ASP A 247 -17.66 -5.06 -5.70
CA ASP A 247 -18.52 -4.19 -6.50
C ASP A 247 -20.03 -4.46 -6.31
N TYR A 248 -20.41 -5.56 -5.64
CA TYR A 248 -21.80 -5.80 -5.22
C TYR A 248 -22.21 -4.88 -4.05
N ILE A 249 -21.24 -4.45 -3.23
CA ILE A 249 -21.49 -3.61 -2.06
C ILE A 249 -21.17 -2.16 -2.39
N TRP A 250 -19.97 -1.89 -2.91
CA TRP A 250 -19.50 -0.57 -3.33
C TRP A 250 -19.25 -0.58 -4.84
N PRO A 251 -20.25 -0.27 -5.67
CA PRO A 251 -20.06 -0.23 -7.11
C PRO A 251 -19.04 0.86 -7.50
N VAL A 252 -18.27 0.59 -8.54
CA VAL A 252 -17.27 1.53 -9.08
C VAL A 252 -17.63 1.84 -10.52
N ASP A 253 -17.62 3.11 -10.90
CA ASP A 253 -17.84 3.50 -12.29
C ASP A 253 -16.62 3.21 -13.19
N HIS A 254 -16.81 3.34 -14.50
CA HIS A 254 -15.74 3.17 -15.49
C HIS A 254 -14.60 4.19 -15.39
N HIS A 255 -14.74 5.23 -14.55
CA HIS A 255 -13.70 6.20 -14.23
C HIS A 255 -12.99 5.89 -12.90
N LEU A 256 -13.28 4.73 -12.28
CA LEU A 256 -12.74 4.27 -11.01
C LEU A 256 -13.16 5.10 -9.79
N TYR A 257 -14.37 5.68 -9.79
CA TYR A 257 -14.94 6.32 -8.61
C TYR A 257 -16.07 5.50 -7.99
N LEU A 258 -16.10 5.47 -6.66
CA LEU A 258 -17.17 4.86 -5.89
C LEU A 258 -18.52 5.50 -6.24
N GLN A 259 -19.51 4.65 -6.46
CA GLN A 259 -20.93 4.98 -6.48
C GLN A 259 -21.52 4.78 -5.08
N PRO A 260 -22.76 5.24 -4.82
CA PRO A 260 -23.45 4.92 -3.57
C PRO A 260 -23.45 3.41 -3.30
N HIS A 261 -23.22 3.02 -2.04
CA HIS A 261 -23.29 1.61 -1.66
C HIS A 261 -24.69 1.04 -1.90
N THR A 262 -24.77 -0.27 -2.07
CA THR A 262 -26.05 -0.99 -2.15
C THR A 262 -26.61 -1.28 -0.76
N SER A 263 -27.87 -1.70 -0.67
CA SER A 263 -28.48 -2.17 0.57
C SER A 263 -28.14 -3.63 0.91
N LEU A 264 -27.28 -4.28 0.12
CA LEU A 264 -27.05 -5.72 0.15
C LEU A 264 -26.70 -6.24 1.54
N VAL A 265 -25.76 -5.57 2.23
CA VAL A 265 -25.29 -6.04 3.54
C VAL A 265 -26.44 -6.04 4.55
N SER A 266 -27.13 -4.91 4.66
CA SER A 266 -28.26 -4.74 5.58
C SER A 266 -29.45 -5.66 5.24
N ASP A 267 -29.74 -5.88 3.96
CA ASP A 267 -30.82 -6.78 3.53
C ASP A 267 -30.47 -8.26 3.79
N ALA A 268 -29.22 -8.67 3.56
CA ALA A 268 -28.74 -10.01 3.88
C ALA A 268 -28.75 -10.28 5.38
N HIS A 269 -28.29 -9.32 6.20
CA HIS A 269 -28.37 -9.41 7.65
C HIS A 269 -29.81 -9.52 8.16
N ARG A 270 -30.76 -8.80 7.55
CA ARG A 270 -32.19 -8.90 7.89
C ARG A 270 -32.76 -10.29 7.62
N GLU A 271 -32.29 -10.96 6.57
CA GLU A 271 -32.63 -12.37 6.26
C GLU A 271 -31.79 -13.39 7.06
N GLY A 272 -30.89 -12.91 7.93
CA GLY A 272 -30.02 -13.74 8.76
C GLY A 272 -28.90 -14.44 7.99
N LEU A 273 -28.46 -13.88 6.86
CA LEU A 273 -27.30 -14.32 6.10
C LEU A 273 -26.07 -13.52 6.53
N GLN A 274 -24.95 -14.20 6.78
CA GLN A 274 -23.65 -13.53 6.89
C GLN A 274 -23.19 -13.01 5.52
N VAL A 275 -22.44 -11.92 5.48
CA VAL A 275 -21.90 -11.33 4.25
C VAL A 275 -20.39 -11.29 4.31
N PHE A 276 -19.74 -11.98 3.39
CA PHE A 276 -18.31 -11.95 3.18
C PHE A 276 -18.02 -11.23 1.88
N VAL A 277 -16.93 -10.46 1.83
CA VAL A 277 -16.51 -9.75 0.63
C VAL A 277 -15.21 -10.32 0.07
N SER A 278 -15.13 -10.45 -1.24
CA SER A 278 -13.94 -10.89 -1.98
C SER A 278 -13.30 -9.73 -2.76
N ASP A 279 -12.10 -9.97 -3.28
CA ASP A 279 -11.39 -9.11 -4.24
C ASP A 279 -10.85 -7.81 -3.63
N LEU A 280 -10.58 -7.86 -2.32
CA LEU A 280 -9.68 -6.93 -1.64
C LEU A 280 -8.23 -7.43 -1.79
N VAL A 281 -7.52 -6.83 -2.74
CA VAL A 281 -6.12 -7.13 -3.07
C VAL A 281 -5.35 -5.81 -3.15
N ASN A 282 -4.11 -5.83 -2.69
CA ASN A 282 -3.33 -4.61 -2.49
C ASN A 282 -2.59 -4.15 -3.76
N ASP A 283 -2.39 -5.05 -4.71
CA ASP A 283 -1.46 -4.92 -5.83
C ASP A 283 -2.17 -4.68 -7.18
N VAL A 284 -3.32 -4.02 -7.16
CA VAL A 284 -4.10 -3.65 -8.36
C VAL A 284 -4.58 -2.20 -8.27
N PRO A 285 -4.91 -1.54 -9.40
CA PRO A 285 -5.67 -0.31 -9.35
C PRO A 285 -7.06 -0.54 -8.75
N PHE A 286 -7.44 0.28 -7.78
CA PHE A 286 -8.79 0.34 -7.21
C PHE A 286 -9.25 1.79 -7.14
N SER A 287 -10.43 2.04 -6.56
CA SER A 287 -11.08 3.33 -6.66
C SER A 287 -10.20 4.50 -6.17
N TYR A 288 -10.16 5.59 -6.93
CA TYR A 288 -9.45 6.81 -6.56
C TYR A 288 -9.96 7.44 -5.26
N ASN A 289 -11.16 7.08 -4.80
CA ASN A 289 -11.69 7.48 -3.49
C ASN A 289 -10.83 7.01 -2.31
N PHE A 290 -10.03 5.96 -2.50
CA PHE A 290 -9.14 5.41 -1.50
C PHE A 290 -7.69 5.84 -1.67
N SER A 291 -7.35 6.61 -2.71
CA SER A 291 -5.99 7.13 -2.92
C SER A 291 -4.90 6.04 -2.89
N TYR A 292 -5.18 4.87 -3.47
CA TYR A 292 -4.31 3.68 -3.44
C TYR A 292 -4.00 3.13 -2.03
N ASP A 293 -4.80 3.46 -1.01
CA ASP A 293 -4.69 2.91 0.33
C ASP A 293 -5.59 1.66 0.49
N PRO A 294 -5.02 0.43 0.54
CA PRO A 294 -5.81 -0.79 0.65
C PRO A 294 -6.45 -0.96 2.04
N LEU A 295 -5.87 -0.35 3.08
CA LEU A 295 -6.44 -0.36 4.42
C LEU A 295 -7.69 0.53 4.48
N ALA A 296 -7.67 1.69 3.82
CA ALA A 296 -8.85 2.54 3.67
C ALA A 296 -9.97 1.85 2.87
N GLU A 297 -9.62 1.11 1.81
CA GLU A 297 -10.59 0.26 1.11
C GLU A 297 -11.19 -0.77 2.07
N CYS A 298 -10.37 -1.52 2.81
CA CYS A 298 -10.85 -2.51 3.77
C CYS A 298 -11.78 -1.91 4.83
N LEU A 299 -11.40 -0.78 5.44
CA LEU A 299 -12.22 -0.08 6.44
C LEU A 299 -13.60 0.29 5.90
N SER A 300 -13.73 0.64 4.61
CA SER A 300 -15.03 0.98 4.01
C SER A 300 -16.06 -0.16 4.03
N TYR A 301 -15.63 -1.42 4.21
CA TYR A 301 -16.53 -2.57 4.32
C TYR A 301 -16.83 -2.98 5.77
N ILE A 302 -16.02 -2.57 6.74
CA ILE A 302 -16.09 -3.06 8.14
C ILE A 302 -16.30 -1.96 9.19
N ASP A 303 -16.06 -0.71 8.84
CA ASP A 303 -16.03 0.42 9.76
C ASP A 303 -16.65 1.65 9.10
N ASN A 304 -17.98 1.60 8.96
CA ASN A 304 -18.79 2.71 8.48
C ASN A 304 -20.13 2.78 9.27
N ASP A 305 -20.87 3.89 9.11
CA ASP A 305 -22.08 4.15 9.90
C ASP A 305 -23.31 3.35 9.44
N GLU A 306 -23.26 2.71 8.27
CA GLU A 306 -24.41 2.11 7.58
C GLU A 306 -24.44 0.57 7.71
N PHE A 307 -23.27 -0.09 7.65
CA PHE A 307 -23.14 -1.54 7.70
C PHE A 307 -21.72 -1.99 8.09
N SER A 308 -21.59 -3.28 8.40
CA SER A 308 -20.30 -3.99 8.45
C SER A 308 -20.48 -5.38 7.84
N VAL A 309 -19.55 -5.81 6.98
CA VAL A 309 -19.49 -7.21 6.54
C VAL A 309 -19.03 -8.12 7.68
N ASP A 310 -19.31 -9.42 7.56
CA ASP A 310 -18.92 -10.47 8.52
C ASP A 310 -17.49 -10.98 8.27
N GLY A 311 -16.87 -10.67 7.14
CA GLY A 311 -15.47 -11.00 6.89
C GLY A 311 -14.97 -10.62 5.50
N VAL A 312 -13.65 -10.67 5.36
CA VAL A 312 -12.90 -10.24 4.17
C VAL A 312 -12.03 -11.40 3.69
N LEU A 313 -12.21 -11.79 2.43
CA LEU A 313 -11.35 -12.70 1.70
C LEU A 313 -10.30 -11.92 0.91
N SER A 314 -9.02 -12.10 1.25
CA SER A 314 -7.90 -11.35 0.68
C SER A 314 -6.68 -12.23 0.45
N ASP A 315 -5.91 -11.87 -0.57
CA ASP A 315 -4.58 -12.41 -0.88
C ASP A 315 -3.49 -11.86 0.07
N PHE A 316 -3.82 -10.75 0.77
CA PHE A 316 -2.95 -9.99 1.67
C PHE A 316 -3.58 -9.92 3.06
N PRO A 317 -3.71 -11.04 3.81
CA PRO A 317 -4.49 -11.09 5.05
C PRO A 317 -3.95 -10.20 6.17
N ILE A 318 -2.73 -9.67 6.05
CA ILE A 318 -2.15 -8.67 6.97
C ILE A 318 -2.96 -7.37 7.00
N THR A 319 -3.43 -6.89 5.84
CA THR A 319 -4.16 -5.61 5.71
C THR A 319 -5.52 -5.64 6.41
N PRO A 320 -6.42 -6.61 6.16
CA PRO A 320 -7.67 -6.72 6.93
C PRO A 320 -7.40 -7.05 8.40
N SER A 321 -6.33 -7.77 8.74
CA SER A 321 -5.94 -8.01 10.14
C SER A 321 -5.63 -6.70 10.87
N ALA A 322 -4.84 -5.83 10.25
CA ALA A 322 -4.56 -4.50 10.78
C ALA A 322 -5.82 -3.64 10.82
N ALA A 323 -6.60 -3.58 9.73
CA ALA A 323 -7.81 -2.78 9.64
C ALA A 323 -8.79 -3.10 10.79
N ILE A 324 -9.08 -4.38 11.03
CA ILE A 324 -10.03 -4.84 12.05
C ILE A 324 -9.53 -4.56 13.48
N ASN A 325 -8.25 -4.83 13.77
CA ASN A 325 -7.77 -4.79 15.16
C ASN A 325 -7.10 -3.47 15.56
N CYS A 326 -6.53 -2.73 14.61
CA CYS A 326 -5.74 -1.52 14.89
C CYS A 326 -6.43 -0.22 14.48
N PHE A 327 -7.29 -0.28 13.47
CA PHE A 327 -7.84 0.91 12.83
C PHE A 327 -9.36 1.06 12.94
N HIS A 328 -10.10 -0.03 13.16
CA HIS A 328 -11.55 0.02 13.38
C HIS A 328 -11.91 0.97 14.53
N GLY A 329 -12.92 1.80 14.33
CA GLY A 329 -13.45 2.77 15.28
C GLY A 329 -12.46 3.89 15.63
N LEU A 330 -11.45 4.15 14.81
CA LEU A 330 -10.58 5.31 15.02
C LEU A 330 -11.36 6.60 14.79
N GLU A 331 -11.55 7.36 15.86
CA GLU A 331 -12.16 8.68 15.78
C GLU A 331 -11.30 9.63 14.93
N LYS A 332 -11.96 10.58 14.25
CA LYS A 332 -11.27 11.62 13.44
C LYS A 332 -10.21 12.39 14.24
N ASN A 333 -10.47 12.61 15.53
CA ASN A 333 -9.61 13.32 16.46
C ASN A 333 -8.79 12.39 17.37
N ALA A 334 -8.61 11.12 16.98
CA ALA A 334 -7.81 10.16 17.75
C ALA A 334 -6.41 10.73 18.05
N THR A 335 -5.95 10.54 19.29
CA THR A 335 -4.64 11.02 19.73
C THR A 335 -3.53 10.29 18.97
N LYS A 336 -2.44 11.00 18.67
CA LYS A 336 -1.22 10.39 18.14
C LYS A 336 -0.67 9.41 19.18
N GLN A 337 -0.21 8.24 18.70
CA GLN A 337 0.36 7.19 19.54
C GLN A 337 1.89 7.14 19.45
N VAL A 338 2.46 7.78 18.43
CA VAL A 338 3.90 7.98 18.22
C VAL A 338 4.16 9.43 17.79
N GLU A 339 5.33 9.96 18.14
CA GLU A 339 5.72 11.36 17.90
C GLU A 339 6.37 11.61 16.54
N THR A 340 6.44 10.59 15.67
CA THR A 340 7.01 10.74 14.33
C THR A 340 6.28 11.82 13.55
N LEU A 341 7.05 12.79 13.03
CA LEU A 341 6.52 13.89 12.23
C LEU A 341 6.01 13.41 10.87
N VAL A 342 4.85 13.91 10.48
CA VAL A 342 4.31 13.77 9.11
C VAL A 342 4.58 15.07 8.37
N ILE A 343 5.52 15.02 7.43
CA ILE A 343 5.88 16.15 6.57
C ILE A 343 5.24 15.90 5.21
N SER A 344 4.45 16.85 4.69
CA SER A 344 3.92 16.71 3.33
C SER A 344 5.04 16.78 2.31
N LYS A 345 4.87 16.12 1.17
CA LYS A 345 5.67 16.30 -0.04
C LYS A 345 4.81 17.06 -1.06
N TYR A 346 5.01 18.36 -1.13
CA TYR A 346 4.29 19.32 -1.96
C TYR A 346 2.78 19.43 -1.63
N GLY A 347 2.44 19.32 -0.35
CA GLY A 347 1.05 19.13 0.11
C GLY A 347 0.56 17.69 -0.07
N ALA A 348 -0.75 17.49 -0.22
CA ALA A 348 -1.37 16.19 -0.52
C ALA A 348 -1.22 15.85 -2.02
N SER A 349 0.03 15.81 -2.50
CA SER A 349 0.35 15.73 -3.94
C SER A 349 0.03 14.35 -4.55
N GLY A 350 -0.29 13.36 -3.72
CA GLY A 350 -0.84 12.07 -4.12
C GLY A 350 -2.27 12.16 -4.70
N ASP A 351 -3.01 13.21 -4.36
CA ASP A 351 -4.41 13.39 -4.78
C ASP A 351 -4.65 14.68 -5.56
N TYR A 352 -3.76 15.66 -5.43
CA TYR A 352 -3.90 17.00 -6.01
C TYR A 352 -2.61 17.48 -6.69
N PRO A 353 -2.68 18.42 -7.65
CA PRO A 353 -1.48 19.02 -8.22
C PRO A 353 -0.59 19.66 -7.15
N ALA A 354 0.69 19.29 -7.20
CA ALA A 354 1.70 19.66 -6.22
C ALA A 354 1.80 21.18 -6.03
N CYS A 355 2.08 21.62 -4.80
CA CYS A 355 2.29 23.03 -4.43
C CYS A 355 1.10 23.98 -4.74
N THR A 356 -0.10 23.45 -4.89
CA THR A 356 -1.32 24.27 -5.05
C THR A 356 -2.01 24.55 -3.73
N ASP A 357 -2.84 25.59 -3.70
CA ASP A 357 -3.70 25.91 -2.56
C ASP A 357 -4.57 24.71 -2.13
N LEU A 358 -5.06 23.92 -3.09
CA LEU A 358 -5.84 22.71 -2.82
C LEU A 358 -5.01 21.62 -2.16
N ALA A 359 -3.81 21.32 -2.69
CA ALA A 359 -2.91 20.33 -2.11
C ALA A 359 -2.52 20.67 -0.66
N TYR A 360 -2.24 21.95 -0.36
CA TYR A 360 -1.91 22.38 1.00
C TYR A 360 -3.10 22.36 1.96
N LYS A 361 -4.28 22.82 1.53
CA LYS A 361 -5.50 22.73 2.34
C LYS A 361 -5.82 21.29 2.72
N HIS A 362 -5.68 20.37 1.78
CA HIS A 362 -5.91 18.95 2.04
C HIS A 362 -4.84 18.36 2.96
N ALA A 363 -3.55 18.66 2.76
CA ALA A 363 -2.49 18.22 3.68
C ALA A 363 -2.73 18.66 5.13
N ILE A 364 -3.20 19.89 5.36
CA ILE A 364 -3.58 20.37 6.70
C ILE A 364 -4.74 19.52 7.25
N SER A 365 -5.80 19.34 6.46
CA SER A 365 -6.98 18.58 6.89
C SER A 365 -6.71 17.08 7.10
N ASP A 366 -5.73 16.55 6.38
CA ASP A 366 -5.26 15.17 6.45
C ASP A 366 -4.25 14.93 7.58
N GLY A 367 -3.89 15.99 8.32
CA GLY A 367 -3.12 15.89 9.55
C GLY A 367 -1.61 16.01 9.37
N ALA A 368 -1.09 16.63 8.30
CA ALA A 368 0.33 16.94 8.20
C ALA A 368 0.77 17.84 9.37
N ASP A 369 1.93 17.54 9.98
CA ASP A 369 2.53 18.40 11.00
C ASP A 369 3.30 19.55 10.39
N ILE A 370 3.89 19.32 9.22
CA ILE A 370 4.73 20.28 8.51
C ILE A 370 4.28 20.31 7.05
N LEU A 371 4.03 21.51 6.52
CA LEU A 371 3.87 21.74 5.09
C LEU A 371 5.20 22.17 4.48
N ASP A 372 5.63 21.46 3.45
CA ASP A 372 6.80 21.84 2.68
C ASP A 372 6.43 22.85 1.58
N CYS A 373 7.33 23.79 1.29
CA CYS A 373 7.27 24.66 0.13
C CYS A 373 8.66 24.73 -0.49
N PRO A 374 8.89 24.02 -1.61
CA PRO A 374 10.11 24.20 -2.40
C PRO A 374 9.99 25.51 -3.17
N VAL A 375 10.86 26.46 -2.82
CA VAL A 375 10.82 27.81 -3.37
C VAL A 375 11.54 27.86 -4.70
N GLN A 376 10.83 28.37 -5.70
CA GLN A 376 11.40 28.75 -7.00
C GLN A 376 11.22 30.25 -7.21
N MET A 377 12.09 30.83 -8.03
CA MET A 377 12.05 32.25 -8.39
C MET A 377 11.47 32.43 -9.80
N SER A 378 10.52 33.36 -9.94
CA SER A 378 10.08 33.85 -11.24
C SER A 378 11.10 34.83 -11.84
N LYS A 379 10.94 35.15 -13.12
CA LYS A 379 11.76 36.14 -13.85
C LYS A 379 11.78 37.53 -13.19
N ASP A 380 10.66 37.93 -12.59
CA ASP A 380 10.46 39.19 -11.87
C ASP A 380 10.77 39.07 -10.36
N ALA A 381 11.56 38.06 -9.98
CA ALA A 381 12.08 37.84 -8.62
C ALA A 381 10.98 37.66 -7.55
N ILE A 382 9.84 37.08 -7.91
CA ILE A 382 8.79 36.71 -6.96
C ILE A 382 8.99 35.25 -6.55
N PRO A 383 9.16 34.95 -5.24
CA PRO A 383 9.30 33.57 -4.75
C PRO A 383 7.94 32.87 -4.72
N PHE A 384 7.90 31.61 -5.12
CA PHE A 384 6.68 30.81 -5.11
C PHE A 384 6.95 29.33 -4.89
N CYS A 385 5.93 28.59 -4.43
CA CYS A 385 6.06 27.16 -4.18
C CYS A 385 5.86 26.38 -5.48
N LEU A 386 6.83 25.54 -5.86
CA LEU A 386 6.73 24.66 -7.03
C LEU A 386 7.62 23.43 -6.85
N SER A 387 7.10 22.26 -7.21
CA SER A 387 7.77 20.96 -6.96
C SER A 387 9.09 20.77 -7.71
N SER A 388 9.31 21.53 -8.79
CA SER A 388 10.52 21.51 -9.62
C SER A 388 10.76 22.91 -10.20
N ILE A 389 12.00 23.27 -10.46
CA ILE A 389 12.34 24.50 -11.20
C ILE A 389 11.90 24.44 -12.67
N ASP A 390 11.68 23.23 -13.20
CA ASP A 390 11.13 23.01 -14.53
C ASP A 390 9.60 22.90 -14.49
N LEU A 391 8.96 23.88 -15.12
CA LEU A 391 7.51 23.99 -15.20
C LEU A 391 6.88 22.82 -15.98
N THR A 392 7.62 22.08 -16.82
CA THR A 392 7.03 20.95 -17.57
C THR A 392 6.66 19.77 -16.69
N GLU A 393 7.24 19.66 -15.49
CA GLU A 393 7.04 18.51 -14.59
C GLU A 393 5.69 18.55 -13.87
N SER A 394 5.16 19.74 -13.59
CA SER A 394 3.94 19.93 -12.77
C SER A 394 2.97 20.95 -13.34
N THR A 395 3.10 21.31 -14.63
CA THR A 395 2.18 22.21 -15.33
C THR A 395 1.96 21.79 -16.78
N THR A 396 0.95 22.35 -17.44
CA THR A 396 0.75 22.17 -18.89
C THR A 396 1.53 23.16 -19.76
N VAL A 397 2.62 23.76 -19.27
CA VAL A 397 3.36 24.83 -19.97
C VAL A 397 3.81 24.44 -21.38
N ALA A 398 4.18 23.18 -21.60
CA ALA A 398 4.59 22.67 -22.90
C ALA A 398 3.47 22.75 -23.97
N LYS A 399 2.20 22.85 -23.54
CA LYS A 399 1.02 23.00 -24.41
C LYS A 399 0.53 24.46 -24.50
N SER A 400 1.24 25.40 -23.89
CA SER A 400 0.87 26.81 -23.84
C SER A 400 1.62 27.66 -24.88
N LYS A 401 1.34 28.97 -24.90
CA LYS A 401 2.09 29.96 -25.71
C LYS A 401 3.58 30.03 -25.35
N PHE A 402 3.98 29.53 -24.18
CA PHE A 402 5.35 29.55 -23.67
C PHE A 402 6.22 28.37 -24.15
N ARG A 403 5.67 27.44 -24.95
CA ARG A 403 6.41 26.27 -25.45
C ARG A 403 7.75 26.62 -26.14
N ASN A 404 7.84 27.81 -26.73
CA ASN A 404 9.03 28.29 -27.42
C ASN A 404 10.17 28.72 -26.47
N LEU A 405 9.92 28.77 -25.15
CA LEU A 405 10.92 29.06 -24.12
C LEU A 405 11.71 27.82 -23.68
N THR A 406 11.50 26.70 -24.37
CA THR A 406 12.20 25.43 -24.14
C THR A 406 13.70 25.62 -24.29
N THR A 407 14.47 25.21 -23.28
CA THR A 407 15.93 25.27 -23.28
C THR A 407 16.53 24.09 -22.54
N THR A 408 17.80 23.78 -22.83
CA THR A 408 18.53 22.66 -22.20
C THR A 408 19.54 23.23 -21.22
N ILE A 409 19.44 22.80 -19.95
CA ILE A 409 20.37 23.17 -18.88
C ILE A 409 20.79 21.86 -18.20
N PRO A 410 21.91 21.25 -18.66
CA PRO A 410 22.34 19.92 -18.20
C PRO A 410 22.53 19.81 -16.70
N GLU A 411 22.87 20.92 -16.02
CA GLU A 411 23.05 20.96 -14.57
C GLU A 411 21.73 20.87 -13.79
N ILE A 412 20.59 21.15 -14.42
CA ILE A 412 19.27 21.00 -13.79
C ILE A 412 18.68 19.64 -14.11
N LYS A 413 18.62 19.28 -15.40
CA LYS A 413 18.12 17.97 -15.83
C LYS A 413 18.67 17.57 -17.18
N SER A 414 18.60 16.26 -17.46
CA SER A 414 18.81 15.73 -18.80
C SER A 414 17.65 16.15 -19.72
N GLY A 415 17.99 16.68 -20.89
CA GLY A 415 17.01 17.10 -21.90
C GLY A 415 16.58 18.55 -21.76
N SER A 416 15.49 18.90 -22.43
CA SER A 416 15.00 20.28 -22.48
C SER A 416 13.82 20.49 -21.52
N GLY A 417 13.71 21.71 -21.02
CA GLY A 417 12.72 22.14 -20.03
C GLY A 417 12.27 23.58 -20.23
N ILE A 418 11.24 24.00 -19.50
CA ILE A 418 10.79 25.39 -19.45
C ILE A 418 10.88 25.84 -18.00
N TYR A 419 11.90 26.65 -17.70
CA TYR A 419 12.25 26.94 -16.31
C TYR A 419 11.49 28.12 -15.72
N ALA A 420 11.22 28.07 -14.41
CA ALA A 420 10.49 29.08 -13.65
C ALA A 420 11.04 30.51 -13.85
N PHE A 421 12.36 30.67 -13.86
CA PHE A 421 13.03 31.97 -14.03
C PHE A 421 12.91 32.57 -15.44
N ASN A 422 12.31 31.85 -16.40
CA ASN A 422 12.05 32.39 -17.74
C ASN A 422 10.70 33.14 -17.83
N LEU A 423 9.79 32.96 -16.87
CA LEU A 423 8.45 33.55 -16.88
C LEU A 423 8.25 34.46 -15.67
N THR A 424 7.52 35.55 -15.85
CA THR A 424 7.06 36.39 -14.72
C THR A 424 6.02 35.66 -13.87
N TRP A 425 5.84 36.06 -12.61
CA TRP A 425 4.80 35.48 -11.76
C TRP A 425 3.40 35.61 -12.36
N ASN A 426 3.12 36.74 -13.01
CA ASN A 426 1.84 36.94 -13.69
C ASN A 426 1.63 35.97 -14.86
N GLU A 427 2.68 35.58 -15.58
CA GLU A 427 2.62 34.55 -16.61
C GLU A 427 2.48 33.15 -16.00
N ILE A 428 3.22 32.84 -14.93
CA ILE A 428 3.16 31.55 -14.22
C ILE A 428 1.74 31.30 -13.67
N LYS A 429 1.08 32.31 -13.12
CA LYS A 429 -0.33 32.21 -12.67
C LYS A 429 -1.32 31.81 -13.77
N THR A 430 -0.98 32.01 -15.05
CA THR A 430 -1.83 31.60 -16.17
C THR A 430 -1.65 30.14 -16.56
N LEU A 431 -0.64 29.46 -16.01
CA LEU A 431 -0.39 28.05 -16.29
C LEU A 431 -1.39 27.18 -15.54
N THR A 432 -1.84 26.11 -16.21
CA THR A 432 -2.66 25.09 -15.58
C THR A 432 -1.75 24.13 -14.81
N PRO A 433 -1.94 23.95 -13.49
CA PRO A 433 -1.24 22.91 -12.73
C PRO A 433 -1.53 21.52 -13.30
N SER A 434 -0.61 20.59 -13.10
CA SER A 434 -0.76 19.18 -13.47
C SER A 434 -0.32 18.30 -12.31
N ILE A 435 -1.13 17.29 -11.99
CA ILE A 435 -0.78 16.29 -10.97
C ILE A 435 0.44 15.48 -11.41
N LEU A 436 1.31 15.19 -10.44
CA LEU A 436 2.48 14.34 -10.65
C LEU A 436 2.03 12.90 -10.90
N ASN A 437 2.71 12.17 -11.77
CA ASN A 437 2.44 10.75 -12.01
C ASN A 437 3.75 9.95 -12.04
N PRO A 438 4.45 9.83 -10.89
CA PRO A 438 5.78 9.18 -10.83
C PRO A 438 5.78 7.71 -11.31
N TYR A 439 4.60 7.08 -11.32
CA TYR A 439 4.43 5.67 -11.68
C TYR A 439 3.63 5.45 -12.98
N GLU A 440 3.56 6.45 -13.86
CA GLU A 440 2.82 6.37 -15.14
C GLU A 440 3.28 5.18 -16.01
N LYS A 441 4.56 4.79 -15.94
CA LYS A 441 5.10 3.61 -16.64
C LYS A 441 4.38 2.30 -16.30
N PHE A 442 3.79 2.22 -15.11
CA PHE A 442 3.00 1.08 -14.63
C PHE A 442 1.49 1.26 -14.90
N ARG A 443 1.11 2.31 -15.64
CA ARG A 443 -0.29 2.71 -15.88
C ARG A 443 -1.05 3.03 -14.59
N LEU A 444 -0.34 3.40 -13.53
CA LEU A 444 -0.90 3.94 -12.30
C LEU A 444 -0.95 5.46 -12.42
N LEU A 445 -2.16 5.98 -12.58
CA LEU A 445 -2.43 7.42 -12.68
C LEU A 445 -2.93 7.92 -11.34
N ARG A 446 -2.50 9.11 -10.91
CA ARG A 446 -3.15 9.80 -9.79
C ARG A 446 -4.50 10.34 -10.20
N ASN A 447 -5.27 10.77 -9.20
CA ASN A 447 -6.68 11.13 -9.30
C ASN A 447 -7.02 12.01 -10.55
N PRO A 448 -7.63 11.42 -11.60
CA PRO A 448 -7.88 12.14 -12.85
C PRO A 448 -8.86 13.31 -12.72
N LYS A 449 -9.76 13.29 -11.72
CA LYS A 449 -10.75 14.36 -11.49
C LYS A 449 -10.08 15.63 -11.00
N PHE A 450 -9.02 15.51 -10.21
CA PHE A 450 -8.27 16.64 -9.65
C PHE A 450 -7.01 17.00 -10.44
N ARG A 451 -6.70 16.27 -11.52
CA ARG A 451 -5.42 16.36 -12.25
C ARG A 451 -4.93 17.76 -12.64
N ASN A 452 -5.83 18.72 -12.80
CA ASN A 452 -5.54 20.10 -13.22
C ASN A 452 -6.18 21.16 -12.29
N GLN A 453 -6.52 20.79 -11.06
CA GLN A 453 -7.20 21.68 -10.12
C GLN A 453 -6.23 22.40 -9.18
N GLY A 454 -6.70 23.50 -8.59
CA GLY A 454 -5.93 24.33 -7.68
C GLY A 454 -5.15 25.45 -8.39
N THR A 455 -4.48 26.25 -7.59
CA THR A 455 -3.70 27.42 -8.02
C THR A 455 -2.36 27.47 -7.30
N PHE A 456 -1.30 27.83 -8.01
CA PHE A 456 0.02 28.02 -7.39
C PHE A 456 0.00 29.22 -6.45
N LEU A 457 0.74 29.08 -5.34
CA LEU A 457 0.89 30.11 -4.33
C LEU A 457 2.28 30.75 -4.46
N ASN A 458 2.33 32.08 -4.46
CA ASN A 458 3.58 32.74 -4.10
C ASN A 458 3.87 32.47 -2.62
N LEU A 459 5.11 32.72 -2.20
CA LEU A 459 5.54 32.41 -0.84
C LEU A 459 4.70 33.17 0.21
N SER A 460 4.32 34.43 -0.07
CA SER A 460 3.48 35.21 0.86
C SER A 460 2.10 34.59 1.04
N ASP A 461 1.47 34.13 -0.03
CA ASP A 461 0.15 33.50 0.01
C ASP A 461 0.21 32.15 0.74
N PHE A 462 1.27 31.36 0.52
CA PHE A 462 1.53 30.12 1.27
C PHE A 462 1.73 30.38 2.78
N LEU A 463 2.53 31.38 3.14
CA LEU A 463 2.75 31.77 4.53
C LEU A 463 1.46 32.30 5.20
N SER A 464 0.60 32.95 4.43
CA SER A 464 -0.71 33.42 4.89
C SER A 464 -1.70 32.26 5.10
N LEU A 465 -1.69 31.26 4.22
CA LEU A 465 -2.52 30.05 4.33
C LEU A 465 -2.22 29.26 5.61
N THR A 466 -0.98 29.33 6.08
CA THR A 466 -0.49 28.59 7.25
C THR A 466 -0.54 29.40 8.55
N LYS A 467 -0.77 30.71 8.47
CA LYS A 467 -0.86 31.58 9.65
C LYS A 467 -2.07 31.21 10.51
N GLY A 468 -1.85 31.03 11.82
CA GLY A 468 -2.90 30.65 12.77
C GLY A 468 -3.24 29.15 12.79
N GLN A 469 -2.57 28.33 11.97
CA GLN A 469 -2.63 26.87 12.06
C GLN A 469 -1.61 26.35 13.08
N THR A 470 -1.78 25.12 13.55
CA THR A 470 -0.76 24.44 14.37
C THR A 470 0.33 23.77 13.52
N THR A 471 0.06 23.58 12.22
CA THR A 471 0.99 22.98 11.26
C THR A 471 2.20 23.90 11.05
N GLY A 472 3.40 23.35 11.17
CA GLY A 472 4.66 24.04 10.88
C GLY A 472 5.01 24.07 9.40
N LEU A 473 6.18 24.60 9.09
CA LEU A 473 6.63 24.92 7.73
C LEU A 473 8.03 24.34 7.46
N LEU A 474 8.23 23.84 6.25
CA LEU A 474 9.55 23.48 5.72
C LEU A 474 9.77 24.20 4.39
N ILE A 475 10.59 25.26 4.41
CA ILE A 475 10.96 25.98 3.19
C ILE A 475 12.18 25.30 2.59
N SER A 476 12.03 24.70 1.40
CA SER A 476 13.14 24.05 0.70
C SER A 476 13.73 25.01 -0.34
N ILE A 477 15.04 25.20 -0.30
CA ILE A 477 15.81 26.01 -1.25
C ILE A 477 16.81 25.09 -1.95
N GLU A 478 16.52 24.75 -3.20
CA GLU A 478 17.34 23.89 -4.06
C GLU A 478 17.80 24.70 -5.30
N ASN A 479 18.91 24.29 -5.92
CA ASN A 479 19.51 24.97 -7.08
C ASN A 479 19.82 26.47 -6.83
N ALA A 480 20.25 26.82 -5.62
CA ALA A 480 20.46 28.20 -5.20
C ALA A 480 21.54 28.91 -6.05
N GLU A 481 22.52 28.18 -6.54
CA GLU A 481 23.56 28.61 -7.47
C GLU A 481 23.00 29.06 -8.83
N LYS A 482 21.89 28.47 -9.30
CA LYS A 482 21.21 28.88 -10.53
C LYS A 482 20.20 30.02 -10.31
N GLN A 483 19.70 30.15 -9.08
CA GLN A 483 18.72 31.18 -8.71
C GLN A 483 19.36 32.43 -8.06
N GLY A 484 20.67 32.41 -7.84
CA GLY A 484 21.42 33.43 -7.12
C GLY A 484 21.27 33.28 -5.59
N LEU A 485 22.26 32.63 -4.94
CA LEU A 485 22.21 32.26 -3.53
C LEU A 485 21.79 33.42 -2.62
N SER A 486 22.47 34.56 -2.71
CA SER A 486 22.17 35.73 -1.87
C SER A 486 20.78 36.29 -2.14
N MET A 487 20.30 36.23 -3.38
CA MET A 487 18.98 36.73 -3.74
C MET A 487 17.88 35.87 -3.13
N ILE A 488 17.89 34.56 -3.42
CA ILE A 488 16.84 33.65 -2.95
C ILE A 488 16.81 33.58 -1.41
N THR A 489 17.97 33.54 -0.75
CA THR A 489 18.04 33.52 0.71
C THR A 489 17.50 34.79 1.35
N ASN A 490 17.87 35.97 0.83
CA ASN A 490 17.35 37.25 1.35
C ASN A 490 15.83 37.38 1.12
N VAL A 491 15.35 37.02 -0.07
CA VAL A 491 13.92 37.11 -0.42
C VAL A 491 13.08 36.18 0.48
N VAL A 492 13.56 34.97 0.76
CA VAL A 492 12.89 34.04 1.68
C VAL A 492 12.91 34.57 3.11
N LEU A 493 14.05 35.08 3.59
CA LEU A 493 14.17 35.68 4.93
C LEU A 493 13.20 36.85 5.09
N ASP A 494 13.15 37.76 4.12
CA ASP A 494 12.26 38.92 4.13
C ASP A 494 10.79 38.49 4.15
N ALA A 495 10.41 37.47 3.36
CA ALA A 495 9.05 36.96 3.33
C ALA A 495 8.64 36.34 4.68
N LEU A 496 9.51 35.53 5.30
CA LEU A 496 9.28 34.94 6.61
C LEU A 496 9.16 36.01 7.70
N GLN A 497 10.05 37.00 7.70
CA GLN A 497 10.01 38.12 8.65
C GLN A 497 8.74 38.96 8.50
N LYS A 498 8.35 39.32 7.27
CA LYS A 498 7.10 40.06 7.01
C LYS A 498 5.86 39.30 7.44
N ALA A 499 5.91 37.97 7.42
CA ALA A 499 4.82 37.12 7.87
C ALA A 499 4.83 36.84 9.39
N ASP A 500 5.78 37.42 10.14
CA ASP A 500 5.99 37.27 11.60
C ASP A 500 6.52 35.89 12.05
N TYR A 501 7.13 35.12 11.15
CA TYR A 501 7.70 33.80 11.50
C TYR A 501 9.06 33.89 12.22
N ASP A 502 9.65 35.08 12.33
CA ASP A 502 10.87 35.34 13.12
C ASP A 502 10.60 35.43 14.63
N LYS A 503 9.33 35.56 15.03
CA LYS A 503 8.89 35.67 16.42
C LYS A 503 8.63 34.29 17.03
N PRO A 504 8.80 34.11 18.35
CA PRO A 504 8.42 32.87 19.02
C PRO A 504 6.95 32.55 18.81
N GLY A 505 6.67 31.36 18.27
CA GLY A 505 5.32 30.86 18.02
C GLY A 505 5.24 29.35 18.22
N PRO A 506 4.02 28.78 18.23
CA PRO A 506 3.83 27.34 18.40
C PRO A 506 4.25 26.53 17.16
N GLN A 507 4.41 27.19 16.00
CA GLN A 507 4.74 26.55 14.74
C GLN A 507 6.24 26.29 14.63
N LYS A 508 6.58 25.07 14.23
CA LYS A 508 7.95 24.67 13.89
C LYS A 508 8.30 25.19 12.50
N ILE A 509 9.42 25.88 12.35
CA ILE A 509 9.91 26.40 11.07
C ILE A 509 11.23 25.72 10.73
N MET A 510 11.30 25.19 9.52
CA MET A 510 12.41 24.40 9.02
C MET A 510 12.89 24.98 7.70
N ILE A 511 14.20 25.03 7.50
CA ILE A 511 14.84 25.40 6.23
C ILE A 511 15.58 24.18 5.72
N GLN A 512 15.21 23.71 4.53
CA GLN A 512 15.84 22.58 3.89
C GLN A 512 16.70 23.03 2.71
N SER A 513 17.88 22.41 2.56
CA SER A 513 18.67 22.55 1.35
C SER A 513 19.62 21.37 1.19
N THR A 514 19.98 21.10 -0.07
CA THR A 514 21.09 20.21 -0.45
C THR A 514 22.44 20.93 -0.34
N HIS A 515 22.42 22.25 -0.11
CA HIS A 515 23.60 23.10 0.00
C HIS A 515 23.78 23.61 1.44
N SER A 516 24.89 23.19 2.07
CA SER A 516 25.41 23.74 3.33
C SER A 516 25.53 25.27 3.35
N SER A 517 25.86 25.92 2.23
CA SER A 517 26.02 27.38 2.14
C SER A 517 24.71 28.12 2.44
N VAL A 518 23.59 27.61 1.94
CA VAL A 518 22.24 28.09 2.26
C VAL A 518 22.00 27.97 3.76
N LEU A 519 22.22 26.78 4.33
CA LEU A 519 21.92 26.50 5.74
C LEU A 519 22.78 27.32 6.71
N LYS A 520 24.04 27.63 6.33
CA LYS A 520 24.92 28.52 7.10
C LYS A 520 24.39 29.95 7.16
N ILE A 521 23.86 30.49 6.06
CA ILE A 521 23.22 31.82 6.05
C ILE A 521 22.03 31.87 7.02
N PHE A 522 21.17 30.85 7.00
CA PHE A 522 20.02 30.80 7.91
C PHE A 522 20.44 30.56 9.36
N LYS A 523 21.51 29.80 9.62
CA LYS A 523 22.10 29.62 10.96
C LYS A 523 22.54 30.94 11.57
N GLU A 524 23.14 31.83 10.79
CA GLU A 524 23.65 33.11 11.28
C GLU A 524 22.54 34.12 11.57
N ARG A 525 21.40 34.01 10.87
CA ARG A 525 20.35 35.05 10.86
C ARG A 525 19.06 34.65 11.57
N THR A 526 18.85 33.37 11.85
CA THR A 526 17.57 32.85 12.35
C THR A 526 17.76 31.75 13.41
N LYS A 527 16.66 31.35 14.05
CA LYS A 527 16.60 30.21 14.97
C LYS A 527 15.82 29.01 14.38
N TYR A 528 15.60 29.00 13.07
CA TYR A 528 14.87 27.94 12.41
C TYR A 528 15.66 26.63 12.45
N GLU A 529 14.95 25.51 12.44
CA GLU A 529 15.60 24.20 12.29
C GLU A 529 16.20 24.10 10.90
N ARG A 530 17.46 23.66 10.80
CA ARG A 530 18.16 23.51 9.53
C ARG A 530 18.19 22.05 9.14
N VAL A 531 17.77 21.75 7.91
CA VAL A 531 17.57 20.39 7.42
C VAL A 531 18.46 20.18 6.21
N TYR A 532 19.51 19.39 6.34
CA TYR A 532 20.36 19.02 5.22
C TYR A 532 19.73 17.86 4.46
N LYS A 533 19.51 18.01 3.15
CA LYS A 533 19.00 16.93 2.30
C LYS A 533 20.17 16.29 1.57
N VAL A 534 20.34 14.98 1.74
CA VAL A 534 21.33 14.20 1.00
C VAL A 534 20.77 13.88 -0.38
N ASP A 535 21.54 14.19 -1.44
CA ASP A 535 21.07 14.08 -2.84
C ASP A 535 20.91 12.65 -3.33
N GLU A 536 21.69 11.71 -2.80
CA GLU A 536 21.70 10.32 -3.23
C GLU A 536 21.43 9.35 -2.07
N ASN A 537 21.11 8.09 -2.42
CA ASN A 537 20.98 7.05 -1.42
C ASN A 537 22.35 6.62 -0.91
N ILE A 538 22.55 6.59 0.42
CA ILE A 538 23.83 6.29 1.07
C ILE A 538 23.74 5.07 1.98
N GLY A 539 24.78 4.24 1.97
CA GLY A 539 24.86 3.02 2.80
C GLY A 539 25.45 3.27 4.18
N ASP A 540 26.23 4.34 4.32
CA ASP A 540 26.84 4.79 5.57
C ASP A 540 27.31 6.25 5.44
N ALA A 541 27.86 6.83 6.51
CA ALA A 541 28.50 8.15 6.50
C ALA A 541 29.80 8.16 7.31
N LEU A 542 30.83 8.87 6.88
CA LEU A 542 32.03 9.08 7.71
C LEU A 542 31.70 9.98 8.91
N ASP A 543 32.29 9.70 10.07
CA ASP A 543 32.08 10.53 11.27
C ASP A 543 32.45 11.99 11.03
N SER A 544 33.53 12.26 10.28
CA SER A 544 33.94 13.60 9.88
C SER A 544 32.85 14.31 9.06
N ALA A 545 32.24 13.62 8.11
CA ALA A 545 31.15 14.16 7.29
C ALA A 545 29.93 14.49 8.15
N VAL A 546 29.58 13.62 9.12
CA VAL A 546 28.46 13.87 10.04
C VAL A 546 28.75 15.03 10.99
N VAL A 547 30.00 15.18 11.45
CA VAL A 547 30.45 16.36 12.23
C VAL A 547 30.28 17.64 11.41
N ASP A 548 30.68 17.62 10.14
CA ASP A 548 30.54 18.76 9.23
C ASP A 548 29.07 19.12 9.02
N ILE A 549 28.20 18.12 8.80
CA ILE A 549 26.75 18.33 8.72
C ILE A 549 26.23 18.99 9.99
N LYS A 550 26.62 18.48 11.17
CA LYS A 550 26.17 19.01 12.46
C LYS A 550 26.60 20.46 12.69
N ALA A 551 27.68 20.91 12.03
CA ALA A 551 28.11 22.30 12.11
C ALA A 551 27.11 23.27 11.47
N PHE A 552 26.25 22.83 10.54
CA PHE A 552 25.29 23.72 9.85
C PHE A 552 23.84 23.23 9.84
N ALA A 553 23.56 21.98 10.23
CA ALA A 553 22.23 21.38 10.25
C ALA A 553 21.86 20.75 11.60
N ASP A 554 20.57 20.73 11.89
CA ASP A 554 19.97 20.06 13.06
C ASP A 554 19.43 18.67 12.70
N SER A 555 19.04 18.51 11.44
CA SER A 555 18.32 17.36 10.93
C SER A 555 18.77 17.01 9.52
N VAL A 556 18.52 15.77 9.11
CA VAL A 556 18.89 15.26 7.78
C VAL A 556 17.71 14.60 7.11
N VAL A 557 17.53 14.83 5.82
CA VAL A 557 16.62 14.08 4.93
C VAL A 557 17.44 13.11 4.09
N ILE A 558 17.04 11.84 4.09
CA ILE A 558 17.63 10.78 3.26
C ILE A 558 16.54 9.96 2.55
N GLY A 559 16.91 9.29 1.46
CA GLY A 559 16.00 8.38 0.75
C GLY A 559 15.75 7.05 1.47
N LYS A 560 14.62 6.40 1.19
CA LYS A 560 14.23 5.10 1.79
C LYS A 560 15.33 4.03 1.72
N GLU A 561 16.02 3.92 0.57
CA GLU A 561 17.07 2.92 0.36
C GLU A 561 18.33 3.18 1.19
N SER A 562 18.53 4.41 1.66
CA SER A 562 19.61 4.74 2.60
C SER A 562 19.41 4.10 3.98
N VAL A 563 18.22 3.56 4.26
CA VAL A 563 17.87 2.88 5.50
C VAL A 563 17.70 1.38 5.25
N LEU A 564 16.97 1.05 4.19
CA LEU A 564 16.61 -0.30 3.79
C LEU A 564 16.87 -0.45 2.29
N PRO A 565 18.08 -0.88 1.88
CA PRO A 565 18.44 -1.04 0.50
C PRO A 565 17.70 -2.22 -0.13
N LEU A 566 17.59 -2.15 -1.46
CA LEU A 566 16.84 -3.11 -2.26
C LEU A 566 17.74 -3.86 -3.23
N THR A 567 17.40 -5.13 -3.47
CA THR A 567 17.80 -5.84 -4.69
C THR A 567 16.57 -6.42 -5.38
N SER A 568 16.38 -6.12 -6.66
CA SER A 568 15.19 -6.53 -7.42
C SER A 568 13.90 -6.39 -6.62
N THR A 569 13.71 -5.23 -5.96
CA THR A 569 12.55 -4.87 -5.11
C THR A 569 12.36 -5.69 -3.82
N PHE A 570 13.34 -6.47 -3.39
CA PHE A 570 13.37 -7.10 -2.06
C PHE A 570 14.30 -6.35 -1.10
N LEU A 571 13.90 -6.25 0.17
CA LEU A 571 14.74 -5.67 1.23
C LEU A 571 15.91 -6.59 1.57
N VAL A 572 17.07 -6.01 1.87
CA VAL A 572 18.30 -6.76 2.16
C VAL A 572 18.60 -6.78 3.66
N ASN A 573 18.95 -5.63 4.23
CA ASN A 573 19.37 -5.45 5.62
C ASN A 573 19.12 -4.00 6.05
N TYR A 574 19.22 -3.69 7.34
CA TYR A 574 19.34 -2.29 7.76
C TYR A 574 20.74 -1.77 7.45
N THR A 575 20.84 -0.54 6.95
CA THR A 575 22.10 0.20 6.90
C THR A 575 22.49 0.74 8.28
N HIS A 576 23.72 1.25 8.41
CA HIS A 576 24.18 1.94 9.62
C HIS A 576 23.83 3.43 9.64
N THR A 577 23.31 3.97 8.53
CA THR A 577 23.07 5.40 8.30
C THR A 577 22.24 6.05 9.40
N ILE A 578 21.09 5.47 9.76
CA ILE A 578 20.22 6.03 10.81
C ILE A 578 20.91 6.04 12.17
N ALA A 579 21.54 4.93 12.55
CA ALA A 579 22.20 4.80 13.85
C ALA A 579 23.34 5.82 13.98
N ARG A 580 24.12 6.00 12.91
CA ARG A 580 25.24 6.94 12.88
C ARG A 580 24.78 8.40 12.88
N LEU A 581 23.82 8.80 12.05
CA LEU A 581 23.31 10.18 12.07
C LEU A 581 22.76 10.55 13.46
N LYS A 582 22.04 9.62 14.10
CA LYS A 582 21.49 9.84 15.45
C LYS A 582 22.53 9.88 16.55
N SER A 583 23.66 9.18 16.43
CA SER A 583 24.73 9.25 17.44
C SER A 583 25.35 10.65 17.55
N PHE A 584 25.16 11.50 16.53
CA PHE A 584 25.55 12.90 16.51
C PHE A 584 24.39 13.87 16.82
N ASN A 585 23.28 13.36 17.36
CA ASN A 585 22.06 14.12 17.68
C ASN A 585 21.49 14.86 16.45
N LEU A 586 21.52 14.24 15.27
CA LEU A 586 20.74 14.70 14.11
C LEU A 586 19.40 14.00 14.11
N SER A 587 18.31 14.75 13.93
CA SER A 587 17.01 14.14 13.63
C SER A 587 17.02 13.65 12.19
N VAL A 588 16.44 12.48 11.93
CA VAL A 588 16.42 11.91 10.57
C VAL A 588 15.00 11.80 10.04
N TYR A 589 14.78 12.42 8.88
CA TYR A 589 13.54 12.36 8.11
C TYR A 589 13.80 11.52 6.85
N VAL A 590 12.83 10.70 6.46
CA VAL A 590 12.98 9.81 5.30
C VAL A 590 11.94 10.12 4.23
N GLU A 591 12.38 10.16 2.97
CA GLU A 591 11.53 10.43 1.81
C GLU A 591 11.69 9.38 0.69
N THR A 592 10.72 9.16 -0.19
CA THR A 592 9.31 9.59 -0.12
C THR A 592 8.43 8.35 0.10
N PHE A 593 7.45 8.44 1.00
CA PHE A 593 6.46 7.39 1.24
C PHE A 593 5.22 7.64 0.39
N SER A 594 4.80 6.64 -0.39
CA SER A 594 3.72 6.72 -1.37
C SER A 594 2.79 5.52 -1.26
N ASN A 595 1.49 5.72 -1.52
CA ASN A 595 0.49 4.67 -1.42
C ASN A 595 0.52 3.70 -2.62
N GLU A 596 0.95 4.16 -3.79
CA GLU A 596 1.00 3.34 -4.99
C GLU A 596 1.89 2.10 -4.75
N PHE A 597 1.32 0.89 -4.86
CA PHE A 597 1.98 -0.36 -4.47
C PHE A 597 3.32 -0.64 -5.18
N VAL A 598 3.51 -0.12 -6.39
CA VAL A 598 4.78 -0.23 -7.14
C VAL A 598 5.93 0.60 -6.57
N SER A 599 5.65 1.49 -5.61
CA SER A 599 6.64 2.30 -4.89
C SER A 599 7.31 1.53 -3.73
N GLN A 600 6.81 0.33 -3.42
CA GLN A 600 7.11 -0.44 -2.22
C GLN A 600 7.85 -1.73 -2.59
N ALA A 601 8.69 -2.20 -1.67
CA ALA A 601 9.33 -3.51 -1.76
C ALA A 601 8.30 -4.65 -1.56
N TRP A 602 8.60 -5.85 -2.06
CA TRP A 602 7.75 -7.04 -1.86
C TRP A 602 7.53 -7.35 -0.37
N ASP A 603 8.53 -7.09 0.47
CA ASP A 603 8.47 -7.28 1.92
C ASP A 603 7.39 -6.43 2.61
N TYR A 604 6.95 -5.33 1.99
CA TYR A 604 5.87 -4.49 2.53
C TYR A 604 4.47 -4.94 2.09
N TYR A 605 4.37 -6.00 1.29
CA TYR A 605 3.09 -6.63 0.93
C TYR A 605 2.11 -5.67 0.22
N ALA A 606 2.64 -4.73 -0.56
CA ALA A 606 1.85 -3.68 -1.21
C ALA A 606 0.99 -2.86 -0.21
N ASP A 607 1.40 -2.79 1.06
CA ASP A 607 0.70 -2.09 2.12
C ASP A 607 1.57 -0.96 2.70
N ALA A 608 1.15 0.28 2.45
CA ALA A 608 1.86 1.48 2.91
C ALA A 608 2.01 1.54 4.44
N PHE A 609 1.10 0.92 5.20
CA PHE A 609 1.21 0.88 6.66
C PHE A 609 2.33 -0.04 7.12
N VAL A 610 2.57 -1.15 6.41
CA VAL A 610 3.69 -2.07 6.68
C VAL A 610 5.02 -1.38 6.37
N GLU A 611 5.09 -0.62 5.27
CA GLU A 611 6.25 0.21 4.96
C GLU A 611 6.49 1.25 6.07
N ILE A 612 5.50 2.10 6.36
CA ILE A 612 5.63 3.14 7.38
C ILE A 612 6.02 2.54 8.74
N ASN A 613 5.43 1.41 9.15
CA ASN A 613 5.75 0.73 10.40
C ASN A 613 7.22 0.30 10.47
N SER A 614 7.78 -0.15 9.35
CA SER A 614 9.18 -0.59 9.27
C SER A 614 10.16 0.56 9.50
N PHE A 615 9.82 1.76 9.06
CA PHE A 615 10.65 2.95 9.31
C PHE A 615 10.39 3.58 10.68
N VAL A 616 9.13 3.62 11.13
CA VAL A 616 8.75 4.28 12.38
C VAL A 616 9.04 3.42 13.61
N MET A 617 8.71 2.14 13.59
CA MET A 617 8.96 1.24 14.73
C MET A 617 10.27 0.46 14.57
N GLY A 618 10.65 0.10 13.34
CA GLY A 618 11.91 -0.59 13.04
C GLY A 618 13.12 0.36 13.09
N ALA A 619 13.25 1.25 12.09
CA ALA A 619 14.36 2.21 12.02
C ALA A 619 14.24 3.39 13.00
N LYS A 620 13.06 3.60 13.59
CA LYS A 620 12.76 4.65 14.57
C LYS A 620 12.95 6.08 14.03
N VAL A 621 12.71 6.33 12.75
CA VAL A 621 12.93 7.65 12.13
C VAL A 621 12.15 8.76 12.86
N ASN A 622 12.68 9.99 12.85
CA ASN A 622 12.06 11.13 13.53
C ASN A 622 10.85 11.68 12.76
N GLY A 623 10.81 11.45 11.45
CA GLY A 623 9.72 11.89 10.59
C GLY A 623 9.73 11.17 9.25
N ILE A 624 8.59 11.21 8.59
CA ILE A 624 8.41 10.70 7.24
C ILE A 624 7.91 11.83 6.34
N ILE A 625 8.42 11.88 5.12
CA ILE A 625 8.00 12.80 4.07
C ILE A 625 7.14 12.00 3.08
N THR A 626 5.89 12.43 2.90
CA THR A 626 4.89 11.67 2.13
C THR A 626 4.01 12.57 1.26
N ASP A 627 3.63 12.06 0.11
CA ASP A 627 2.62 12.64 -0.78
C ASP A 627 1.17 12.28 -0.36
N PHE A 628 0.99 11.34 0.59
CA PHE A 628 -0.31 10.98 1.19
C PHE A 628 -0.32 11.23 2.72
N PRO A 629 -0.39 12.48 3.19
CA PRO A 629 -0.41 12.79 4.63
C PRO A 629 -1.49 12.04 5.41
N LYS A 630 -2.64 11.77 4.79
CA LYS A 630 -3.77 11.06 5.40
C LYS A 630 -3.42 9.63 5.82
N THR A 631 -2.68 8.90 4.97
CA THR A 631 -2.21 7.54 5.27
C THR A 631 -1.28 7.56 6.47
N ALA A 632 -0.29 8.45 6.44
CA ALA A 632 0.71 8.61 7.49
C ALA A 632 0.10 9.04 8.84
N ASP A 633 -0.83 10.00 8.81
CA ASP A 633 -1.55 10.45 10.00
C ASP A 633 -2.45 9.36 10.58
N ARG A 634 -3.15 8.60 9.73
CA ARG A 634 -3.93 7.44 10.17
C ARG A 634 -3.03 6.40 10.83
N TYR A 635 -1.87 6.10 10.24
CA TYR A 635 -0.91 5.15 10.80
C TYR A 635 -0.54 5.56 12.23
N ARG A 636 -0.04 6.77 12.47
CA ARG A 636 0.45 7.15 13.80
C ARG A 636 -0.64 7.24 14.89
N LYS A 637 -1.92 7.26 14.49
CA LYS A 637 -3.08 7.25 15.41
C LYS A 637 -3.55 5.83 15.75
N ASN A 638 -3.02 4.80 15.09
CA ASN A 638 -3.50 3.43 15.24
C ASN A 638 -3.26 2.85 16.65
N ARG A 639 -4.23 2.07 17.11
CA ARG A 639 -4.33 1.58 18.50
C ARG A 639 -3.23 0.60 18.88
N CYS A 640 -2.66 -0.07 17.89
CA CYS A 640 -1.71 -1.15 18.10
C CYS A 640 -0.30 -0.65 18.41
N LEU A 641 0.03 0.61 18.09
CA LEU A 641 1.36 1.18 18.37
C LEU A 641 1.71 1.16 19.87
N LYS A 642 0.72 1.32 20.75
CA LYS A 642 0.90 1.21 22.21
C LYS A 642 1.02 -0.23 22.72
N GLN A 643 0.59 -1.20 21.92
CA GLN A 643 0.58 -2.61 22.32
C GLN A 643 1.94 -3.30 22.06
N GLY A 644 2.87 -2.61 21.39
CA GLY A 644 4.19 -3.14 21.01
C GLY A 644 4.09 -4.31 20.03
N ASN A 645 5.10 -5.18 20.01
CA ASN A 645 5.21 -6.34 19.11
C ASN A 645 4.24 -7.51 19.44
N LYS A 646 3.12 -7.23 20.12
CA LYS A 646 2.13 -8.26 20.49
C LYS A 646 1.28 -8.72 19.30
N ASN A 647 1.17 -7.88 18.28
CA ASN A 647 0.35 -8.12 17.10
C ASN A 647 1.27 -8.36 15.90
N ALA A 648 1.24 -9.58 15.34
CA ALA A 648 2.18 -9.96 14.30
C ALA A 648 2.06 -9.11 13.01
N TYR A 649 0.84 -8.68 12.67
CA TYR A 649 0.53 -7.76 11.56
C TYR A 649 0.97 -6.30 11.79
N MET A 650 1.55 -5.97 12.95
CA MET A 650 2.14 -4.67 13.26
C MET A 650 3.61 -4.77 13.67
N ASN A 651 4.26 -5.91 13.43
CA ASN A 651 5.70 -6.00 13.59
C ASN A 651 6.40 -5.33 12.40
N PRO A 652 7.50 -4.59 12.62
CA PRO A 652 8.38 -4.16 11.54
C PRO A 652 8.81 -5.37 10.70
N VAL A 653 8.91 -5.19 9.38
CA VAL A 653 9.42 -6.26 8.53
C VAL A 653 10.86 -6.61 8.91
N GLU A 654 11.22 -7.87 8.72
CA GLU A 654 12.60 -8.34 8.86
C GLU A 654 13.27 -8.28 7.47
N PRO A 655 14.17 -7.33 7.21
CA PRO A 655 14.82 -7.22 5.91
C PRO A 655 15.58 -8.51 5.57
N GLY A 656 15.50 -8.92 4.30
CA GLY A 656 16.14 -10.14 3.81
C GLY A 656 15.40 -11.43 4.16
N ARG A 657 14.28 -11.38 4.88
CA ARG A 657 13.49 -12.58 5.20
C ARG A 657 12.95 -13.25 3.94
N LEU A 658 12.32 -12.48 3.04
CA LEU A 658 11.82 -13.02 1.78
C LEU A 658 12.96 -13.49 0.88
N LEU A 659 14.08 -12.76 0.83
CA LEU A 659 15.27 -13.16 0.06
C LEU A 659 15.81 -14.54 0.48
N LYS A 660 15.87 -14.81 1.80
CA LYS A 660 16.32 -16.11 2.32
C LYS A 660 15.39 -17.27 1.96
N GLN A 661 14.15 -16.97 1.55
CA GLN A 661 13.20 -17.98 1.11
C GLN A 661 13.29 -18.25 -0.39
N ILE A 662 14.05 -17.48 -1.18
CA ILE A 662 14.21 -17.71 -2.62
C ILE A 662 15.25 -18.80 -2.85
N SER A 663 14.95 -19.75 -3.76
CA SER A 663 15.91 -20.78 -4.15
C SER A 663 17.12 -20.20 -4.90
N GLN A 664 18.27 -20.88 -4.78
CA GLN A 664 19.56 -20.36 -5.27
C GLN A 664 19.54 -19.93 -6.74
N ASP A 665 18.87 -20.68 -7.62
CA ASP A 665 18.81 -20.41 -9.06
C ASP A 665 17.92 -19.20 -9.41
N TYR A 666 17.08 -18.76 -8.47
CA TYR A 666 16.14 -17.65 -8.63
C TYR A 666 16.53 -16.42 -7.79
N LEU A 667 17.66 -16.49 -7.05
CA LEU A 667 18.13 -15.37 -6.26
C LEU A 667 18.41 -14.17 -7.16
N PRO A 668 17.93 -12.97 -6.78
CA PRO A 668 18.30 -11.76 -7.49
C PRO A 668 19.81 -11.50 -7.37
N PRO A 669 20.39 -10.68 -8.27
CA PRO A 669 21.77 -10.25 -8.12
C PRO A 669 21.98 -9.58 -6.75
N PRO A 670 23.22 -9.53 -6.24
CA PRO A 670 23.51 -8.76 -5.03
C PRO A 670 23.05 -7.31 -5.18
N ALA A 671 22.59 -6.71 -4.08
CA ALA A 671 22.23 -5.31 -4.07
C ALA A 671 23.44 -4.43 -4.46
N PRO A 672 23.21 -3.32 -5.18
CA PRO A 672 24.28 -2.39 -5.49
C PRO A 672 24.89 -1.84 -4.21
N SER A 673 26.22 -1.69 -4.19
CA SER A 673 26.90 -1.01 -3.09
C SER A 673 26.48 0.45 -3.06
N LEU A 674 25.82 0.87 -1.98
CA LEU A 674 25.48 2.27 -1.79
C LEU A 674 26.75 3.06 -1.40
N PRO A 675 26.92 4.30 -1.91
CA PRO A 675 28.03 5.15 -1.55
C PRO A 675 28.04 5.48 -0.06
N ILE A 676 29.23 5.77 0.46
CA ILE A 676 29.42 6.30 1.81
C ILE A 676 29.48 7.81 1.71
N LEU A 677 28.72 8.51 2.55
CA LEU A 677 28.77 9.97 2.63
C LEU A 677 30.12 10.42 3.19
N THR A 678 30.88 11.16 2.41
CA THR A 678 32.22 11.68 2.77
C THR A 678 32.22 13.20 2.93
N ASP A 679 33.31 13.75 3.46
CA ASP A 679 33.47 15.20 3.65
C ASP A 679 33.26 15.97 2.34
N ASN A 680 33.79 15.45 1.22
CA ASN A 680 33.66 16.04 -0.11
C ASN A 680 32.21 16.14 -0.60
N ASN A 681 31.33 15.26 -0.13
CA ASN A 681 29.89 15.31 -0.47
C ASN A 681 29.17 16.41 0.31
N VAL A 682 29.70 16.79 1.48
CA VAL A 682 29.11 17.76 2.41
C VAL A 682 29.68 19.17 2.19
N THR A 683 30.97 19.26 1.86
CA THR A 683 31.66 20.52 1.63
C THR A 683 31.48 20.99 0.20
N GLU A 684 30.74 22.10 0.03
CA GLU A 684 30.64 22.77 -1.26
C GLU A 684 31.96 23.45 -1.67
N PRO A 685 32.28 23.49 -2.97
CA PRO A 685 33.25 24.43 -3.51
C PRO A 685 32.82 25.87 -3.19
N PRO A 686 33.75 26.83 -3.07
CA PRO A 686 33.40 28.24 -2.94
C PRO A 686 32.49 28.67 -4.10
N LEU A 687 31.30 29.19 -3.78
CA LEU A 687 30.40 29.68 -4.81
C LEU A 687 31.05 30.85 -5.57
N PRO A 688 30.95 30.87 -6.91
CA PRO A 688 31.52 31.96 -7.69
C PRO A 688 30.88 33.29 -7.29
N ALA A 689 31.72 34.33 -7.14
CA ALA A 689 31.25 35.68 -6.86
C ALA A 689 30.27 36.13 -7.96
N VAL A 690 29.08 36.55 -7.55
CA VAL A 690 28.04 37.05 -8.47
C VAL A 690 28.58 38.30 -9.17
N SER A 691 28.75 38.23 -10.50
CA SER A 691 29.02 39.41 -11.32
C SER A 691 27.89 40.42 -11.13
N PRO A 692 28.18 41.70 -10.83
CA PRO A 692 27.16 42.73 -10.75
C PRO A 692 26.37 42.77 -12.06
N ALA A 693 25.04 42.90 -11.97
CA ALA A 693 24.21 43.17 -13.13
C ALA A 693 24.79 44.35 -13.92
N PRO A 694 24.84 44.29 -15.28
CA PRO A 694 25.29 45.43 -16.06
C PRO A 694 24.34 46.59 -15.76
N THR A 695 24.88 47.66 -15.18
CA THR A 695 24.21 48.96 -15.09
C THR A 695 23.85 49.38 -16.50
N THR A 696 22.56 49.44 -16.80
CA THR A 696 22.04 50.07 -18.01
C THR A 696 22.49 51.53 -18.03
N ALA A 697 23.34 51.87 -19.00
CA ALA A 697 23.70 53.24 -19.35
C ALA A 697 22.64 53.88 -20.24
#